data_AF-A0A0F9TFL3-F1
#
_entry.id   AF-A0A0F9TFL3-F1
#
_cell.length_a   1.000
_cell.length_b   1.000
_cell.length_c   1.000
_cell.angle_alpha   90.00
_cell.angle_beta   90.00
_cell.angle_gamma   90.00
#
_symmetry.space_group_name_H-M   'P 1'
#
loop_
_entity.id
_entity.type
_entity.pdbx_description
1 polymer ?
#
loop_
_entity_poly.entity_id
_entity_poly.type
_entity_poly.pdbx_seq_one_letter_code
_entity_poly.pdbx_strand_id
1 'polypeptide(L)'
;MNRVRECDRCPALVKCRKNIVSGAGIDDAGIAFVGEGPGQVENDKNRPFVGKAGRVLKTIEWAAGINQFKAYHCNATRCWGKRNPKAEEIDACHDYLIEELKELNPKVIVALGGAALRSLYKPGTTVGSVMGFTLYNDELPGIPIIGTYHPSYIMRGHWGEVALVLSHFRKAKRIAESDEWKEELGSYLGITTLEELRALRDYLLGPEVDLLALDTETCGLSWMDDELLCVSLSGERGTGYSVPILHRGERTVTTAKGKSKKEWWPVPYWKLDKEMPEVLTILGEILSSDVPKAGQNIGFDLRMLERRSDEQVVTAKTAFGFEVNNMVHDTKMLSSLVSEVSPANLTALCAYWTDLPFYEEEVKDFKSKMWHVPDETLWIYGAADVDVVQELVPVLHPKVQEENADWVYENISIPLIRCATKMEERGVYIDREYFDRLCLYYRDRLVEQKAELTEALGREVEKPSYYKTVQKVLFEDLGLPLTSKPAKGALKDCEACKKTWSPCSPKHASTSAADLEELNERSPHPVLPLFIDIRHTEKFSSTYMDGGEGGGMKAYIREDGRIHPSWNAARAASGRFTCTDPSLMTMPKEVVIDSDKYDIHSKDAIRSMLIAPPGYGLFNADWSQAEVFVMAYESGDETLLNLLLEGVDVHAYVARELCKLGASSKFPREAVDETLSLVDWQEAHPDLRGRGKPFVFGMNYGLTIEGAAERLNCSKEEAAPLLTHYTGHIFPKMAPYQLRIREDMFEYGSTSNKFGRRGHYPEVPILAALKFKGDLEGVIRQGYNRPIQSGAHDLHSLAHIATERELSSFVFPCLEMHDSLMGYYPEGRQEEAKNAILNLWGDVARNTVLSSGEKLGWKIPVDVQTGHSFGELEVKEDG
;
A
#
# COMPACT_ATOMS: atom_id res chain seq x y z
N MET A 1 6.36 16.10 -44.77
CA MET A 1 6.01 17.08 -43.73
C MET A 1 6.73 18.42 -43.88
N ASN A 2 6.03 19.54 -43.69
CA ASN A 2 6.58 20.89 -43.72
C ASN A 2 7.46 21.19 -42.49
N ARG A 3 8.77 21.36 -42.68
CA ARG A 3 9.69 21.67 -41.57
C ARG A 3 9.78 23.18 -41.34
N VAL A 4 9.42 23.64 -40.15
CA VAL A 4 9.61 25.04 -39.71
C VAL A 4 11.11 25.35 -39.63
N ARG A 5 11.60 26.23 -40.50
CA ARG A 5 13.03 26.61 -40.56
C ARG A 5 13.35 27.89 -39.79
N GLU A 6 12.36 28.79 -39.65
CA GLU A 6 12.49 30.08 -38.96
C GLU A 6 11.22 30.36 -38.14
N CYS A 7 11.36 30.86 -36.91
CA CYS A 7 10.23 31.20 -36.01
C CYS A 7 10.71 32.11 -34.88
N ASP A 8 10.05 33.24 -34.62
CA ASP A 8 10.42 34.23 -33.60
C ASP A 8 9.41 34.37 -32.44
N ARG A 9 8.37 33.54 -32.42
CA ARG A 9 7.23 33.60 -31.47
C ARG A 9 7.62 33.58 -29.97
N CYS A 10 8.78 33.02 -29.62
CA CYS A 10 9.24 32.89 -28.22
C CYS A 10 10.62 33.55 -28.00
N PRO A 11 10.71 34.87 -27.73
CA PRO A 11 11.99 35.59 -27.65
C PRO A 11 13.00 35.00 -26.65
N ALA A 12 12.52 34.43 -25.54
CA ALA A 12 13.39 33.79 -24.55
C ALA A 12 14.07 32.52 -25.07
N LEU A 13 13.34 31.68 -25.82
CA LEU A 13 13.88 30.44 -26.40
C LEU A 13 14.72 30.73 -27.65
N VAL A 14 14.35 31.74 -28.45
CA VAL A 14 15.15 32.21 -29.60
C VAL A 14 16.58 32.53 -29.20
N LYS A 15 16.77 33.17 -28.04
CA LYS A 15 18.09 33.55 -27.52
C LYS A 15 18.98 32.37 -27.11
N CYS A 16 18.40 31.21 -26.83
CA CYS A 16 19.13 30.08 -26.25
C CYS A 16 19.17 28.86 -27.17
N ARG A 17 18.20 28.71 -28.08
CA ARG A 17 18.14 27.57 -29.00
C ARG A 17 19.16 27.71 -30.12
N LYS A 18 19.68 26.58 -30.57
CA LYS A 18 20.55 26.45 -31.75
C LYS A 18 19.74 26.02 -32.97
N ASN A 19 18.77 25.13 -32.77
CA ASN A 19 17.93 24.58 -33.82
C ASN A 19 16.45 24.62 -33.40
N ILE A 20 15.56 24.62 -34.41
CA ILE A 20 14.14 24.31 -34.24
C ILE A 20 14.00 22.80 -34.48
N VAL A 21 13.88 22.04 -33.38
CA VAL A 21 13.85 20.58 -33.42
C VAL A 21 12.50 20.12 -33.93
N SER A 22 12.46 19.63 -35.16
CA SER A 22 11.26 19.06 -35.78
C SER A 22 11.04 17.61 -35.36
N GLY A 23 9.83 17.09 -35.54
CA GLY A 23 9.54 15.67 -35.35
C GLY A 23 10.40 14.76 -36.23
N ALA A 24 10.57 13.50 -35.80
CA ALA A 24 11.36 12.50 -36.50
C ALA A 24 10.68 11.12 -36.43
N GLY A 25 10.55 10.48 -37.59
CA GLY A 25 9.92 9.17 -37.76
C GLY A 25 9.69 8.89 -39.25
N ILE A 26 8.97 7.82 -39.56
CA ILE A 26 8.39 7.60 -40.90
C ILE A 26 7.08 8.38 -41.06
N ASP A 27 6.71 8.71 -42.29
CA ASP A 27 5.55 9.56 -42.58
C ASP A 27 4.19 8.84 -42.36
N ASP A 28 4.18 7.52 -42.22
CA ASP A 28 2.99 6.66 -42.00
C ASP A 28 3.02 5.97 -40.62
N ALA A 29 3.66 6.58 -39.63
CA ALA A 29 3.78 6.00 -38.30
C ALA A 29 2.41 5.84 -37.61
N GLY A 30 2.09 4.62 -37.19
CA GLY A 30 0.84 4.33 -36.47
C GLY A 30 0.77 4.92 -35.06
N ILE A 31 1.92 5.23 -34.45
CA ILE A 31 2.03 5.79 -33.09
C ILE A 31 2.88 7.06 -33.13
N ALA A 32 2.37 8.14 -32.53
CA ALA A 32 3.13 9.37 -32.31
C ALA A 32 3.40 9.61 -30.82
N PHE A 33 4.66 9.71 -30.42
CA PHE A 33 5.08 10.09 -29.08
C PHE A 33 5.37 11.60 -29.01
N VAL A 34 4.72 12.30 -28.08
CA VAL A 34 4.84 13.74 -27.89
C VAL A 34 5.46 14.03 -26.53
N GLY A 35 6.67 14.58 -26.50
CA GLY A 35 7.38 15.03 -25.29
C GLY A 35 7.10 16.48 -24.91
N GLU A 36 7.76 16.95 -23.85
CA GLU A 36 7.60 18.33 -23.36
C GLU A 36 8.31 19.35 -24.26
N GLY A 37 9.61 19.17 -24.46
CA GLY A 37 10.48 20.07 -25.22
C GLY A 37 11.86 19.44 -25.40
N PRO A 38 12.62 19.85 -26.44
CA PRO A 38 13.89 19.22 -26.73
C PRO A 38 14.88 19.47 -25.59
N GLY A 39 15.69 18.47 -25.26
CA GLY A 39 16.87 18.63 -24.39
C GLY A 39 18.06 19.28 -25.11
N GLN A 40 19.13 19.61 -24.39
CA GLN A 40 20.32 20.26 -24.96
C GLN A 40 20.94 19.44 -26.11
N VAL A 41 21.06 18.12 -25.92
CA VAL A 41 21.59 17.21 -26.95
C VAL A 41 20.70 17.16 -28.20
N GLU A 42 19.38 17.27 -28.03
CA GLU A 42 18.41 17.27 -29.12
C GLU A 42 18.47 18.57 -29.91
N ASN A 43 18.63 19.69 -29.19
CA ASN A 43 18.93 20.99 -29.78
C ASN A 43 20.23 20.99 -30.58
N ASP A 44 21.28 20.31 -30.10
CA ASP A 44 22.55 20.24 -30.83
C ASP A 44 22.50 19.35 -32.07
N LYS A 45 21.78 18.23 -31.98
CA LYS A 45 21.67 17.22 -33.05
C LYS A 45 20.48 17.44 -34.00
N ASN A 46 19.62 18.42 -33.71
CA ASN A 46 18.40 18.71 -34.46
C ASN A 46 17.48 17.48 -34.63
N ARG A 47 17.31 16.68 -33.57
CA ARG A 47 16.45 15.49 -33.57
C ARG A 47 15.90 15.24 -32.16
N PRO A 48 14.61 14.96 -31.97
CA PRO A 48 14.01 14.72 -30.66
C PRO A 48 14.42 13.35 -30.12
N PHE A 49 14.38 13.19 -28.79
CA PHE A 49 14.66 11.95 -28.06
C PHE A 49 15.98 11.23 -28.44
N VAL A 50 17.03 12.00 -28.71
CA VAL A 50 18.41 11.47 -28.86
C VAL A 50 19.26 11.65 -27.60
N GLY A 51 18.69 12.27 -26.55
CA GLY A 51 19.32 12.46 -25.24
C GLY A 51 19.11 11.29 -24.28
N LYS A 52 19.32 11.54 -22.98
CA LYS A 52 19.18 10.51 -21.93
C LYS A 52 17.74 10.00 -21.80
N ALA A 53 16.76 10.91 -21.74
CA ALA A 53 15.34 10.57 -21.68
C ALA A 53 14.89 9.75 -22.90
N GLY A 54 15.40 10.08 -24.08
CA GLY A 54 15.12 9.31 -25.30
C GLY A 54 15.69 7.88 -25.31
N ARG A 55 16.78 7.61 -24.59
CA ARG A 55 17.24 6.21 -24.39
C ARG A 55 16.28 5.42 -23.53
N VAL A 56 15.78 6.04 -22.45
CA VAL A 56 14.77 5.41 -21.57
C VAL A 56 13.48 5.15 -22.33
N LEU A 57 12.98 6.15 -23.06
CA LEU A 57 11.80 6.00 -23.92
C LEU A 57 11.92 4.78 -24.83
N LYS A 58 13.02 4.70 -25.57
CA LYS A 58 13.28 3.58 -26.49
C LYS A 58 13.34 2.24 -25.78
N THR A 59 13.99 2.15 -24.62
CA THR A 59 14.01 0.89 -23.86
C THR A 59 12.60 0.46 -23.46
N ILE A 60 11.75 1.40 -23.05
CA ILE A 60 10.35 1.12 -22.69
C ILE A 60 9.51 0.76 -23.93
N GLU A 61 9.68 1.47 -25.06
CA GLU A 61 9.05 1.13 -26.35
C GLU A 61 9.38 -0.31 -26.76
N TRP A 62 10.65 -0.68 -26.66
CA TRP A 62 11.09 -2.03 -26.97
C TRP A 62 10.47 -3.07 -26.03
N ALA A 63 10.45 -2.82 -24.73
CA ALA A 63 9.83 -3.69 -23.74
C ALA A 63 8.29 -3.79 -23.89
N ALA A 64 7.65 -2.75 -24.44
CA ALA A 64 6.24 -2.78 -24.82
C ALA A 64 5.98 -3.47 -26.17
N GLY A 65 7.02 -3.93 -26.86
CA GLY A 65 6.93 -4.58 -28.17
C GLY A 65 6.58 -3.61 -29.30
N ILE A 66 6.88 -2.31 -29.15
CA ILE A 66 6.68 -1.27 -30.16
C ILE A 66 7.90 -1.23 -31.09
N ASN A 67 7.65 -1.30 -32.40
CA ASN A 67 8.69 -1.08 -33.39
C ASN A 67 9.00 0.41 -33.51
N GLN A 68 10.11 0.84 -32.90
CA GLN A 68 10.55 2.24 -32.87
C GLN A 68 10.81 2.84 -34.26
N PHE A 69 11.06 2.00 -35.28
CA PHE A 69 11.22 2.47 -36.65
C PHE A 69 9.88 2.84 -37.31
N LYS A 70 8.76 2.41 -36.73
CA LYS A 70 7.39 2.74 -37.13
C LYS A 70 6.70 3.72 -36.17
N ALA A 71 7.46 4.33 -35.27
CA ALA A 71 6.97 5.36 -34.36
C ALA A 71 7.46 6.74 -34.82
N TYR A 72 6.66 7.76 -34.56
CA TYR A 72 7.02 9.15 -34.76
C TYR A 72 7.28 9.82 -33.42
N HIS A 73 8.33 10.63 -33.32
CA HIS A 73 8.71 11.31 -32.09
C HIS A 73 8.75 12.82 -32.31
N CYS A 74 8.01 13.57 -31.51
CA CYS A 74 8.01 15.03 -31.53
C CYS A 74 7.82 15.61 -30.11
N ASN A 75 7.73 16.93 -29.98
CA ASN A 75 7.61 17.62 -28.69
C ASN A 75 6.56 18.73 -28.78
N ALA A 76 5.89 19.01 -27.66
CA ALA A 76 4.96 20.12 -27.50
C ALA A 76 5.59 21.49 -27.80
N THR A 77 6.89 21.62 -27.51
CA THR A 77 7.70 22.77 -27.95
C THR A 77 8.87 22.32 -28.82
N ARG A 78 9.17 23.06 -29.88
CA ARG A 78 10.28 22.74 -30.81
C ARG A 78 11.63 23.34 -30.41
N CYS A 79 11.68 24.18 -29.38
CA CYS A 79 12.86 24.97 -29.03
C CYS A 79 13.38 24.62 -27.62
N TRP A 80 14.70 24.52 -27.46
CA TRP A 80 15.31 24.19 -26.17
C TRP A 80 15.40 25.39 -25.23
N GLY A 81 15.18 25.13 -23.94
CA GLY A 81 15.42 26.05 -22.84
C GLY A 81 16.07 25.33 -21.64
N LYS A 82 16.63 26.10 -20.70
CA LYS A 82 17.27 25.57 -19.47
C LYS A 82 16.29 25.06 -18.41
N ARG A 83 15.00 25.13 -18.68
CA ARG A 83 13.89 24.76 -17.78
C ARG A 83 12.81 24.06 -18.60
N ASN A 84 11.82 23.49 -17.92
CA ASN A 84 10.60 23.02 -18.58
C ASN A 84 9.89 24.19 -19.30
N PRO A 85 9.22 23.92 -20.43
CA PRO A 85 8.47 24.93 -21.17
C PRO A 85 7.38 25.60 -20.33
N LYS A 86 7.18 26.91 -20.52
CA LYS A 86 6.05 27.64 -19.93
C LYS A 86 4.79 27.42 -20.76
N ALA A 87 3.63 27.65 -20.16
CA ALA A 87 2.33 27.60 -20.85
C ALA A 87 2.34 28.43 -22.14
N GLU A 88 2.76 29.70 -22.06
CA GLU A 88 2.86 30.61 -23.21
C GLU A 88 3.75 30.07 -24.35
N GLU A 89 4.82 29.34 -24.02
CA GLU A 89 5.74 28.77 -25.02
C GLU A 89 5.17 27.53 -25.69
N ILE A 90 4.37 26.76 -24.94
CA ILE A 90 3.60 25.62 -25.45
C ILE A 90 2.51 26.14 -26.39
N ASP A 91 1.73 27.14 -25.95
CA ASP A 91 0.68 27.77 -26.74
C ASP A 91 1.22 28.35 -28.06
N ALA A 92 2.38 29.02 -28.02
CA ALA A 92 3.00 29.58 -29.21
C ALA A 92 3.43 28.51 -30.24
N CYS A 93 3.74 27.28 -29.80
CA CYS A 93 4.13 26.16 -30.66
C CYS A 93 2.94 25.27 -31.07
N HIS A 94 1.76 25.50 -30.51
CA HIS A 94 0.60 24.62 -30.62
C HIS A 94 0.20 24.34 -32.08
N ASP A 95 0.00 25.38 -32.89
CA ASP A 95 -0.41 25.22 -34.30
C ASP A 95 0.58 24.32 -35.07
N TYR A 96 1.88 24.48 -34.83
CA TYR A 96 2.89 23.66 -35.49
C TYR A 96 2.86 22.18 -35.06
N LEU A 97 2.42 21.87 -33.85
CA LEU A 97 2.25 20.50 -33.40
C LEU A 97 1.01 19.88 -34.05
N ILE A 98 -0.12 20.59 -34.01
CA ILE A 98 -1.38 20.11 -34.57
C ILE A 98 -1.28 19.92 -36.08
N GLU A 99 -0.68 20.86 -36.82
CA GLU A 99 -0.43 20.70 -38.26
C GLU A 99 0.47 19.49 -38.56
N GLU A 100 1.54 19.28 -37.79
CA GLU A 100 2.44 18.13 -37.95
C GLU A 100 1.72 16.80 -37.69
N LEU A 101 0.86 16.73 -36.67
CA LEU A 101 0.09 15.53 -36.35
C LEU A 101 -1.05 15.27 -37.34
N LYS A 102 -1.67 16.31 -37.90
CA LYS A 102 -2.65 16.19 -39.00
C LYS A 102 -2.00 15.65 -40.27
N GLU A 103 -0.80 16.15 -40.62
CA GLU A 103 -0.04 15.64 -41.76
C GLU A 103 0.40 14.18 -41.54
N LEU A 104 0.75 13.80 -40.30
CA LEU A 104 1.14 12.44 -39.94
C LEU A 104 -0.05 11.46 -39.97
N ASN A 105 -1.20 11.92 -39.48
CA ASN A 105 -2.41 11.11 -39.27
C ASN A 105 -2.14 9.77 -38.54
N PRO A 106 -1.52 9.80 -37.32
CA PRO A 106 -1.26 8.58 -36.58
C PRO A 106 -2.56 7.94 -36.10
N LYS A 107 -2.55 6.63 -35.85
CA LYS A 107 -3.70 5.93 -35.25
C LYS A 107 -3.86 6.24 -33.76
N VAL A 108 -2.78 6.63 -33.08
CA VAL A 108 -2.80 7.00 -31.65
C VAL A 108 -1.64 7.94 -31.32
N ILE A 109 -1.87 8.82 -30.35
CA ILE A 109 -0.86 9.72 -29.79
C ILE A 109 -0.58 9.37 -28.33
N VAL A 110 0.70 9.31 -27.95
CA VAL A 110 1.13 9.12 -26.56
C VAL A 110 1.73 10.43 -26.04
N ALA A 111 1.00 11.09 -25.14
CA ALA A 111 1.40 12.34 -24.51
C ALA A 111 2.28 12.07 -23.28
N LEU A 112 3.58 12.37 -23.41
CA LEU A 112 4.59 12.13 -22.37
C LEU A 112 4.71 13.35 -21.44
N GLY A 113 4.03 13.28 -20.29
CA GLY A 113 4.08 14.31 -19.25
C GLY A 113 3.09 15.47 -19.44
N GLY A 114 3.06 16.35 -18.45
CA GLY A 114 2.04 17.40 -18.36
C GLY A 114 2.10 18.43 -19.48
N ALA A 115 3.28 18.76 -20.01
CA ALA A 115 3.38 19.72 -21.10
C ALA A 115 2.80 19.18 -22.42
N ALA A 116 3.03 17.90 -22.73
CA ALA A 116 2.45 17.23 -23.89
C ALA A 116 0.93 17.08 -23.76
N LEU A 117 0.45 16.73 -22.57
CA LEU A 117 -0.98 16.63 -22.30
C LEU A 117 -1.68 17.99 -22.44
N ARG A 118 -1.05 19.06 -21.91
CA ARG A 118 -1.56 20.43 -22.05
C ARG A 118 -1.64 20.88 -23.51
N SER A 119 -0.71 20.45 -24.38
CA SER A 119 -0.73 20.80 -25.80
C SER A 119 -1.73 20.00 -26.64
N LEU A 120 -2.27 18.89 -26.11
CA LEU A 120 -3.09 17.96 -26.89
C LEU A 120 -4.50 17.77 -26.33
N TYR A 121 -4.80 18.19 -25.10
CA TYR A 121 -6.11 17.95 -24.50
C TYR A 121 -6.70 19.21 -23.88
N LYS A 122 -6.58 19.37 -22.55
CA LYS A 122 -7.14 20.52 -21.82
C LYS A 122 -6.07 21.12 -20.90
N PRO A 123 -5.86 22.44 -20.92
CA PRO A 123 -5.02 23.12 -19.94
C PRO A 123 -5.50 22.86 -18.51
N GLY A 124 -4.58 22.53 -17.61
CA GLY A 124 -4.89 22.25 -16.20
C GLY A 124 -5.12 20.77 -15.89
N THR A 125 -5.30 19.91 -16.89
CA THR A 125 -5.36 18.45 -16.68
C THR A 125 -4.01 17.91 -16.21
N THR A 126 -4.02 17.11 -15.14
CA THR A 126 -2.82 16.45 -14.63
C THR A 126 -2.68 15.07 -15.27
N VAL A 127 -1.46 14.55 -15.41
CA VAL A 127 -1.26 13.20 -15.98
C VAL A 127 -2.01 12.16 -15.15
N GLY A 128 -1.93 12.23 -13.81
CA GLY A 128 -2.55 11.26 -12.92
C GLY A 128 -4.08 11.21 -12.99
N SER A 129 -4.76 12.30 -13.36
CA SER A 129 -6.23 12.35 -13.41
C SER A 129 -6.84 11.71 -14.66
N VAL A 130 -6.05 11.44 -15.69
CA VAL A 130 -6.53 10.90 -16.99
C VAL A 130 -5.64 9.77 -17.51
N MET A 131 -4.76 9.26 -16.65
CA MET A 131 -3.75 8.28 -17.01
C MET A 131 -4.40 6.99 -17.50
N GLY A 132 -3.92 6.43 -18.61
CA GLY A 132 -4.39 5.16 -19.17
C GLY A 132 -5.70 5.23 -19.97
N PHE A 133 -6.52 6.25 -19.75
CA PHE A 133 -7.68 6.53 -20.60
C PHE A 133 -7.25 7.13 -21.94
N THR A 134 -8.09 6.88 -22.93
CA THR A 134 -8.07 7.55 -24.24
C THR A 134 -8.77 8.90 -24.12
N LEU A 135 -8.13 9.91 -24.66
CA LEU A 135 -8.62 11.28 -24.68
C LEU A 135 -8.78 11.72 -26.12
N TYR A 136 -9.73 12.61 -26.34
CA TYR A 136 -10.03 13.16 -27.65
C TYR A 136 -10.07 14.68 -27.58
N ASN A 137 -9.69 15.33 -28.68
CA ASN A 137 -9.85 16.78 -28.85
C ASN A 137 -10.43 17.07 -30.24
N ASP A 138 -11.00 18.26 -30.40
CA ASP A 138 -11.70 18.66 -31.64
C ASP A 138 -10.75 18.96 -32.81
N GLU A 139 -9.47 19.24 -32.53
CA GLU A 139 -8.48 19.60 -33.53
C GLU A 139 -7.86 18.36 -34.22
N LEU A 140 -7.89 17.21 -33.57
CA LEU A 140 -7.41 15.91 -34.06
C LEU A 140 -8.56 14.87 -33.97
N PRO A 141 -9.66 15.10 -34.70
CA PRO A 141 -10.87 14.29 -34.56
C PRO A 141 -10.58 12.83 -34.91
N GLY A 142 -11.01 11.92 -34.03
CA GLY A 142 -10.88 10.47 -34.22
C GLY A 142 -9.50 9.89 -33.88
N ILE A 143 -8.53 10.70 -33.44
CA ILE A 143 -7.22 10.20 -33.02
C ILE A 143 -7.17 10.14 -31.48
N PRO A 144 -7.17 8.94 -30.86
CA PRO A 144 -7.05 8.80 -29.42
C PRO A 144 -5.69 9.27 -28.90
N ILE A 145 -5.70 9.93 -27.74
CA ILE A 145 -4.54 10.44 -27.02
C ILE A 145 -4.44 9.74 -25.68
N ILE A 146 -3.30 9.08 -25.40
CA ILE A 146 -3.03 8.44 -24.11
C ILE A 146 -2.02 9.28 -23.32
N GLY A 147 -2.41 9.75 -22.13
CA GLY A 147 -1.54 10.45 -21.20
C GLY A 147 -0.70 9.50 -20.33
N THR A 148 0.61 9.74 -20.24
CA THR A 148 1.51 8.94 -19.38
C THR A 148 2.69 9.76 -18.85
N TYR A 149 3.48 9.19 -17.93
CA TYR A 149 4.65 9.84 -17.38
C TYR A 149 5.75 10.04 -18.43
N HIS A 150 6.40 11.21 -18.37
CA HIS A 150 7.57 11.47 -19.21
C HIS A 150 8.79 10.66 -18.72
N PRO A 151 9.66 10.13 -19.59
CA PRO A 151 10.86 9.36 -19.20
C PRO A 151 11.78 10.09 -18.20
N SER A 152 11.86 11.42 -18.28
CA SER A 152 12.60 12.23 -17.31
C SER A 152 12.04 12.17 -15.89
N TYR A 153 10.74 11.92 -15.70
CA TYR A 153 10.14 11.70 -14.39
C TYR A 153 10.62 10.37 -13.81
N ILE A 154 10.54 9.29 -14.58
CA ILE A 154 11.05 7.96 -14.21
C ILE A 154 12.52 8.04 -13.77
N MET A 155 13.37 8.71 -14.57
CA MET A 155 14.79 8.90 -14.28
C MET A 155 15.10 9.66 -12.98
N ARG A 156 14.15 10.42 -12.43
CA ARG A 156 14.30 11.18 -11.18
C ARG A 156 13.98 10.35 -9.93
N GLY A 157 14.04 9.02 -10.04
CA GLY A 157 13.85 8.11 -8.91
C GLY A 157 12.47 7.45 -8.85
N HIS A 158 11.70 7.53 -9.92
CA HIS A 158 10.36 6.95 -10.02
C HIS A 158 10.35 5.69 -10.90
N TRP A 159 11.32 4.79 -10.69
CA TRP A 159 11.48 3.61 -11.53
C TRP A 159 10.35 2.59 -11.36
N GLY A 160 9.70 2.50 -10.20
CA GLY A 160 8.52 1.64 -10.00
C GLY A 160 7.33 1.99 -10.90
N GLU A 161 7.24 3.24 -11.38
CA GLU A 161 6.16 3.70 -12.28
C GLU A 161 6.31 3.17 -13.72
N VAL A 162 7.40 2.46 -14.02
CA VAL A 162 7.66 1.84 -15.33
C VAL A 162 6.53 0.86 -15.72
N ALA A 163 5.96 0.12 -14.76
CA ALA A 163 4.84 -0.78 -15.01
C ALA A 163 3.67 -0.05 -15.70
N LEU A 164 3.31 1.13 -15.20
CA LEU A 164 2.22 1.94 -15.74
C LEU A 164 2.56 2.44 -17.14
N VAL A 165 3.78 2.96 -17.34
CA VAL A 165 4.20 3.44 -18.67
C VAL A 165 4.17 2.29 -19.70
N LEU A 166 4.61 1.09 -19.31
CA LEU A 166 4.55 -0.10 -20.15
C LEU A 166 3.11 -0.47 -20.51
N SER A 167 2.18 -0.43 -19.55
CA SER A 167 0.75 -0.68 -19.79
C SER A 167 0.17 0.28 -20.84
N HIS A 168 0.44 1.58 -20.70
CA HIS A 168 -0.05 2.60 -21.66
C HIS A 168 0.54 2.41 -23.05
N PHE A 169 1.82 2.02 -23.14
CA PHE A 169 2.46 1.75 -24.43
C PHE A 169 1.87 0.49 -25.09
N ARG A 170 1.56 -0.54 -24.31
CA ARG A 170 0.87 -1.74 -24.81
C ARG A 170 -0.55 -1.39 -25.30
N LYS A 171 -1.29 -0.53 -24.60
CA LYS A 171 -2.59 -0.02 -25.08
C LYS A 171 -2.44 0.77 -26.39
N ALA A 172 -1.47 1.70 -26.47
CA ALA A 172 -1.17 2.43 -27.71
C ALA A 172 -0.83 1.48 -28.87
N LYS A 173 -0.06 0.42 -28.60
CA LYS A 173 0.21 -0.62 -29.59
C LYS A 173 -1.05 -1.33 -30.06
N ARG A 174 -1.94 -1.77 -29.16
CA ARG A 174 -3.23 -2.39 -29.52
C ARG A 174 -4.04 -1.47 -30.42
N ILE A 175 -4.17 -0.19 -30.07
CA ILE A 175 -4.88 0.81 -30.89
C ILE A 175 -4.26 0.93 -32.28
N ALA A 176 -2.94 1.05 -32.37
CA ALA A 176 -2.24 1.19 -33.65
C ALA A 176 -2.34 -0.07 -34.54
N GLU A 177 -2.44 -1.24 -33.92
CA GLU A 177 -2.59 -2.52 -34.63
C GLU A 177 -4.05 -2.85 -34.98
N SER A 178 -5.03 -2.20 -34.34
CA SER A 178 -6.45 -2.38 -34.64
C SER A 178 -6.83 -1.82 -36.02
N ASP A 179 -7.78 -2.48 -36.69
CA ASP A 179 -8.37 -2.00 -37.95
C ASP A 179 -9.31 -0.82 -37.68
N GLU A 180 -10.09 -0.92 -36.61
CA GLU A 180 -10.98 0.13 -36.10
C GLU A 180 -10.89 0.15 -34.57
N TRP A 181 -10.77 1.34 -33.99
CA TRP A 181 -10.80 1.55 -32.54
C TRP A 181 -12.13 2.20 -32.17
N LYS A 182 -12.90 1.54 -31.30
CA LYS A 182 -14.18 2.04 -30.78
C LYS A 182 -14.22 1.84 -29.27
N GLU A 183 -14.76 2.84 -28.59
CA GLU A 183 -14.97 2.83 -27.14
C GLU A 183 -16.42 3.23 -26.92
N GLU A 184 -17.19 2.31 -26.37
CA GLU A 184 -18.62 2.49 -26.14
C GLU A 184 -18.92 2.04 -24.72
N LEU A 185 -19.76 2.81 -24.03
CA LEU A 185 -20.32 2.39 -22.76
C LEU A 185 -21.44 1.39 -23.00
N GLY A 186 -21.65 0.53 -22.00
CA GLY A 186 -22.76 -0.40 -21.96
C GLY A 186 -24.12 0.28 -21.77
N SER A 187 -25.14 -0.57 -21.63
CA SER A 187 -26.49 -0.16 -21.26
C SER A 187 -26.64 -0.11 -19.74
N TYR A 188 -26.73 1.10 -19.19
CA TYR A 188 -26.80 1.36 -17.75
C TYR A 188 -28.15 1.94 -17.36
N LEU A 189 -28.82 1.32 -16.39
CA LEU A 189 -30.21 1.65 -16.04
C LEU A 189 -30.42 1.72 -14.52
N GLY A 190 -31.22 2.69 -14.09
CA GLY A 190 -31.83 2.68 -12.77
C GLY A 190 -33.12 1.84 -12.77
N ILE A 191 -33.27 0.93 -11.82
CA ILE A 191 -34.46 0.09 -11.66
C ILE A 191 -35.49 0.83 -10.81
N THR A 192 -36.51 1.39 -11.46
CA THR A 192 -37.40 2.38 -10.83
C THR A 192 -38.78 1.84 -10.50
N THR A 193 -39.10 0.63 -10.96
CA THR A 193 -40.39 -0.04 -10.72
C THR A 193 -40.21 -1.46 -10.17
N LEU A 194 -41.23 -1.96 -9.44
CA LEU A 194 -41.22 -3.35 -8.96
C LEU A 194 -41.29 -4.38 -10.10
N GLU A 195 -41.89 -4.02 -11.23
CA GLU A 195 -41.95 -4.91 -12.40
C GLU A 195 -40.55 -5.12 -12.99
N GLU A 196 -39.80 -4.04 -13.17
CA GLU A 196 -38.39 -4.08 -13.59
C GLU A 196 -37.54 -4.86 -12.58
N LEU A 197 -37.73 -4.65 -11.27
CA LEU A 197 -36.96 -5.35 -10.25
C LEU A 197 -37.21 -6.86 -10.24
N ARG A 198 -38.46 -7.31 -10.43
CA ARG A 198 -38.78 -8.74 -10.55
C ARG A 198 -38.17 -9.34 -11.82
N ALA A 199 -38.24 -8.61 -12.95
CA ALA A 199 -37.61 -9.05 -14.19
C ALA A 199 -36.08 -9.15 -14.06
N LEU A 200 -35.46 -8.18 -13.39
CA LEU A 200 -34.03 -8.19 -13.10
C LEU A 200 -33.65 -9.40 -12.26
N ARG A 201 -34.40 -9.70 -11.20
CA ARG A 201 -34.17 -10.90 -10.38
C ARG A 201 -34.23 -12.17 -11.23
N ASP A 202 -35.28 -12.33 -12.03
CA ASP A 202 -35.48 -13.55 -12.83
C ASP A 202 -34.34 -13.74 -13.84
N TYR A 203 -33.82 -12.66 -14.40
CA TYR A 203 -32.63 -12.66 -15.25
C TYR A 203 -31.34 -12.99 -14.47
N LEU A 204 -31.08 -12.29 -13.36
CA LEU A 204 -29.84 -12.48 -12.58
C LEU A 204 -29.73 -13.86 -11.92
N LEU A 205 -30.85 -14.50 -11.65
CA LEU A 205 -30.93 -15.88 -11.16
C LEU A 205 -31.14 -16.91 -12.27
N GLY A 206 -31.14 -16.46 -13.53
CA GLY A 206 -31.23 -17.30 -14.71
C GLY A 206 -29.99 -18.16 -14.92
N PRO A 207 -30.11 -19.31 -15.60
CA PRO A 207 -29.00 -20.22 -15.87
C PRO A 207 -27.92 -19.65 -16.81
N GLU A 208 -28.19 -18.53 -17.47
CA GLU A 208 -27.27 -17.82 -18.36
C GLU A 208 -26.24 -16.94 -17.62
N VAL A 209 -26.46 -16.66 -16.33
CA VAL A 209 -25.57 -15.79 -15.54
C VAL A 209 -24.51 -16.63 -14.83
N ASP A 210 -23.29 -16.61 -15.38
CA ASP A 210 -22.13 -17.31 -14.81
C ASP A 210 -21.46 -16.53 -13.66
N LEU A 211 -21.60 -15.21 -13.65
CA LEU A 211 -21.00 -14.32 -12.67
C LEU A 211 -21.88 -13.08 -12.45
N LEU A 212 -22.17 -12.78 -11.19
CA LEU A 212 -22.88 -11.58 -10.78
C LEU A 212 -21.89 -10.55 -10.20
N ALA A 213 -21.73 -9.42 -10.87
CA ALA A 213 -21.00 -8.28 -10.31
C ALA A 213 -21.92 -7.46 -9.40
N LEU A 214 -21.40 -7.02 -8.25
CA LEU A 214 -22.14 -6.20 -7.28
C LEU A 214 -21.31 -5.05 -6.73
N ASP A 215 -22.00 -3.95 -6.40
CA ASP A 215 -21.43 -2.73 -5.85
C ASP A 215 -22.48 -1.95 -5.04
N THR A 216 -22.03 -1.10 -4.11
CA THR A 216 -22.89 -0.25 -3.27
C THR A 216 -22.49 1.22 -3.31
N GLU A 217 -23.48 2.08 -3.52
CA GLU A 217 -23.30 3.53 -3.40
C GLU A 217 -23.79 4.02 -2.05
N THR A 218 -23.05 4.91 -1.41
CA THR A 218 -23.35 5.33 -0.03
C THR A 218 -23.18 6.83 0.19
N CYS A 219 -23.70 7.36 1.30
CA CYS A 219 -23.49 8.75 1.66
C CYS A 219 -22.13 9.04 2.34
N GLY A 220 -21.18 8.11 2.32
CA GLY A 220 -19.85 8.34 2.89
C GLY A 220 -18.94 7.12 2.80
N LEU A 221 -18.11 6.90 3.81
CA LEU A 221 -17.11 5.82 3.84
C LEU A 221 -17.14 5.01 5.15
N SER A 222 -18.05 5.34 6.08
CA SER A 222 -18.27 4.59 7.31
C SER A 222 -19.39 3.57 7.10
N TRP A 223 -19.04 2.29 7.08
CA TRP A 223 -20.06 1.22 7.02
C TRP A 223 -20.97 1.21 8.26
N MET A 224 -20.60 1.89 9.35
CA MET A 224 -21.39 1.97 10.58
C MET A 224 -22.41 3.12 10.53
N ASP A 225 -22.03 4.24 9.93
CA ASP A 225 -22.73 5.52 10.08
C ASP A 225 -23.41 6.00 8.79
N ASP A 226 -22.86 5.64 7.64
CA ASP A 226 -23.33 6.14 6.36
C ASP A 226 -24.47 5.30 5.78
N GLU A 227 -25.39 5.96 5.09
CA GLU A 227 -26.58 5.34 4.51
C GLU A 227 -26.28 4.76 3.11
N LEU A 228 -26.89 3.61 2.82
CA LEU A 228 -26.91 2.97 1.51
C LEU A 228 -27.86 3.74 0.57
N LEU A 229 -27.33 4.21 -0.56
CA LEU A 229 -28.07 4.96 -1.59
C LEU A 229 -28.63 4.03 -2.65
N CYS A 230 -27.82 3.12 -3.22
CA CYS A 230 -28.28 2.10 -4.16
C CYS A 230 -27.39 0.85 -4.13
N VAL A 231 -27.94 -0.25 -4.63
CA VAL A 231 -27.21 -1.50 -4.89
C VAL A 231 -27.15 -1.69 -6.40
N SER A 232 -25.95 -1.82 -6.95
CA SER A 232 -25.72 -2.02 -8.38
C SER A 232 -25.38 -3.48 -8.66
N LEU A 233 -25.89 -4.00 -9.78
CA LEU A 233 -25.83 -5.41 -10.15
C LEU A 233 -25.61 -5.56 -11.65
N SER A 234 -24.83 -6.55 -12.07
CA SER A 234 -24.70 -6.94 -13.48
C SER A 234 -24.50 -8.44 -13.63
N GLY A 235 -25.15 -9.05 -14.62
CA GLY A 235 -25.01 -10.47 -14.98
C GLY A 235 -24.17 -10.73 -16.23
N GLU A 236 -23.86 -9.68 -17.01
CA GLU A 236 -23.06 -9.79 -18.23
C GLU A 236 -22.39 -8.46 -18.61
N ARG A 237 -21.31 -8.56 -19.40
CA ARG A 237 -20.56 -7.42 -19.93
C ARG A 237 -21.42 -6.50 -20.80
N GLY A 238 -21.19 -5.21 -20.69
CA GLY A 238 -21.92 -4.16 -21.39
C GLY A 238 -23.29 -3.85 -20.79
N THR A 239 -23.60 -4.36 -19.59
CA THR A 239 -24.87 -4.07 -18.89
C THR A 239 -24.64 -3.78 -17.41
N GLY A 240 -25.48 -2.93 -16.84
CA GLY A 240 -25.48 -2.64 -15.41
C GLY A 240 -26.79 -2.06 -14.93
N TYR A 241 -27.19 -2.43 -13.73
CA TYR A 241 -28.50 -2.08 -13.17
C TYR A 241 -28.34 -1.60 -11.73
N SER A 242 -28.79 -0.38 -11.42
CA SER A 242 -28.79 0.15 -10.06
C SER A 242 -30.19 0.16 -9.48
N VAL A 243 -30.36 -0.50 -8.33
CA VAL A 243 -31.58 -0.52 -7.55
C VAL A 243 -31.50 0.58 -6.47
N PRO A 244 -32.23 1.69 -6.61
CA PRO A 244 -32.22 2.77 -5.63
C PRO A 244 -32.81 2.32 -4.30
N ILE A 245 -32.21 2.72 -3.19
CA ILE A 245 -32.71 2.51 -1.82
C ILE A 245 -33.17 3.85 -1.24
N LEU A 246 -32.26 4.83 -1.26
CA LEU A 246 -32.52 6.21 -0.86
C LEU A 246 -32.28 7.13 -2.04
N HIS A 247 -33.05 8.20 -2.11
CA HIS A 247 -32.92 9.21 -3.16
C HIS A 247 -32.86 10.61 -2.55
N ARG A 248 -32.51 11.59 -3.40
CA ARG A 248 -32.30 12.95 -2.98
C ARG A 248 -33.60 13.66 -2.56
N GLY A 249 -33.72 13.95 -1.27
CA GLY A 249 -34.75 14.82 -0.69
C GLY A 249 -34.21 16.18 -0.23
N GLU A 250 -35.12 17.06 0.21
CA GLU A 250 -34.80 18.32 0.87
C GLU A 250 -35.48 18.40 2.23
N ARG A 251 -34.74 18.81 3.25
CA ARG A 251 -35.29 19.24 4.54
C ARG A 251 -34.96 20.69 4.82
N THR A 252 -35.80 21.36 5.60
CA THR A 252 -35.51 22.72 6.08
C THR A 252 -34.85 22.64 7.44
N VAL A 253 -33.62 23.11 7.56
CA VAL A 253 -32.87 23.18 8.82
C VAL A 253 -32.79 24.63 9.26
N THR A 254 -33.11 24.89 10.52
CA THR A 254 -32.95 26.22 11.12
C THR A 254 -31.64 26.27 11.86
N THR A 255 -30.72 27.12 11.39
CA THR A 255 -29.42 27.34 12.04
C THR A 255 -29.60 27.92 13.45
N ALA A 256 -28.60 27.76 14.31
CA ALA A 256 -28.58 28.36 15.65
C ALA A 256 -28.80 29.89 15.67
N LYS A 257 -28.62 30.57 14.53
CA LYS A 257 -28.88 32.00 14.33
C LYS A 257 -30.29 32.30 13.78
N GLY A 258 -31.20 31.33 13.77
CA GLY A 258 -32.60 31.49 13.33
C GLY A 258 -32.81 31.58 11.82
N LYS A 259 -31.77 31.36 10.99
CA LYS A 259 -31.92 31.31 9.53
C LYS A 259 -32.28 29.90 9.08
N SER A 260 -33.39 29.75 8.37
CA SER A 260 -33.76 28.52 7.69
C SER A 260 -32.94 28.35 6.41
N LYS A 261 -32.34 27.18 6.22
CA LYS A 261 -31.63 26.76 5.02
C LYS A 261 -32.21 25.42 4.58
N LYS A 262 -32.46 25.28 3.28
CA LYS A 262 -32.72 23.96 2.69
C LYS A 262 -31.42 23.18 2.68
N GLU A 263 -31.44 22.02 3.32
CA GLU A 263 -30.35 21.06 3.30
C GLU A 263 -30.86 19.79 2.63
N TRP A 264 -29.96 19.09 1.96
CA TRP A 264 -30.24 17.76 1.46
C TRP A 264 -30.62 16.82 2.61
N TRP A 265 -31.49 15.85 2.31
CA TRP A 265 -31.85 14.79 3.25
C TRP A 265 -32.15 13.50 2.49
N PRO A 266 -31.59 12.35 2.90
CA PRO A 266 -31.92 11.09 2.26
C PRO A 266 -33.36 10.71 2.60
N VAL A 267 -34.13 10.32 1.59
CA VAL A 267 -35.49 9.82 1.74
C VAL A 267 -35.62 8.47 1.03
N PRO A 268 -36.42 7.53 1.55
CA PRO A 268 -36.65 6.25 0.87
C PRO A 268 -37.19 6.46 -0.54
N TYR A 269 -36.60 5.78 -1.52
CA TYR A 269 -37.09 5.83 -2.90
C TYR A 269 -38.43 5.09 -3.03
N TRP A 270 -38.52 3.89 -2.47
CA TRP A 270 -39.73 3.06 -2.47
C TRP A 270 -40.67 3.44 -1.33
N LYS A 271 -41.98 3.21 -1.52
CA LYS A 271 -42.95 3.37 -0.44
C LYS A 271 -42.65 2.36 0.68
N LEU A 272 -42.20 2.87 1.83
CA LEU A 272 -41.77 2.07 3.00
C LEU A 272 -42.74 0.96 3.38
N ASP A 273 -44.05 1.25 3.46
CA ASP A 273 -45.04 0.27 3.95
C ASP A 273 -45.57 -0.68 2.87
N LYS A 274 -45.28 -0.44 1.60
CA LYS A 274 -45.93 -1.14 0.48
C LYS A 274 -44.96 -1.82 -0.48
N GLU A 275 -43.86 -1.17 -0.80
CA GLU A 275 -42.94 -1.58 -1.87
C GLU A 275 -41.61 -2.04 -1.28
N MET A 276 -41.09 -1.34 -0.27
CA MET A 276 -39.78 -1.65 0.33
C MET A 276 -39.64 -3.10 0.85
N PRO A 277 -40.65 -3.71 1.52
CA PRO A 277 -40.51 -5.10 1.97
C PRO A 277 -40.27 -6.08 0.82
N GLU A 278 -40.91 -5.85 -0.33
CA GLU A 278 -40.71 -6.68 -1.51
C GLU A 278 -39.36 -6.41 -2.17
N VAL A 279 -38.92 -5.15 -2.24
CA VAL A 279 -37.59 -4.77 -2.74
C VAL A 279 -36.49 -5.47 -1.95
N LEU A 280 -36.57 -5.41 -0.62
CA LEU A 280 -35.59 -6.06 0.26
C LEU A 280 -35.66 -7.59 0.11
N THR A 281 -36.85 -8.17 -0.06
CA THR A 281 -36.99 -9.61 -0.32
C THR A 281 -36.27 -10.02 -1.60
N ILE A 282 -36.51 -9.28 -2.70
CA ILE A 282 -35.90 -9.57 -4.00
C ILE A 282 -34.37 -9.40 -3.97
N LEU A 283 -33.88 -8.30 -3.38
CA LEU A 283 -32.44 -8.10 -3.20
C LEU A 283 -31.82 -9.20 -2.35
N GLY A 284 -32.51 -9.62 -1.28
CA GLY A 284 -32.10 -10.76 -0.46
C GLY A 284 -31.96 -12.04 -1.28
N GLU A 285 -32.97 -12.38 -2.10
CA GLU A 285 -32.94 -13.55 -3.01
C GLU A 285 -31.72 -13.52 -3.95
N ILE A 286 -31.42 -12.36 -4.54
CA ILE A 286 -30.28 -12.18 -5.45
C ILE A 286 -28.95 -12.35 -4.69
N LEU A 287 -28.78 -11.64 -3.57
CA LEU A 287 -27.53 -11.59 -2.81
C LEU A 287 -27.21 -12.92 -2.11
N SER A 288 -28.23 -13.64 -1.64
CA SER A 288 -28.04 -14.93 -0.95
C SER A 288 -27.95 -16.12 -1.89
N SER A 289 -28.12 -15.91 -3.21
CA SER A 289 -28.08 -16.99 -4.21
C SER A 289 -26.70 -17.65 -4.32
N ASP A 290 -26.66 -18.84 -4.92
CA ASP A 290 -25.41 -19.57 -5.21
C ASP A 290 -24.71 -19.09 -6.50
N VAL A 291 -25.23 -18.09 -7.20
CA VAL A 291 -24.54 -17.52 -8.38
C VAL A 291 -23.17 -16.96 -7.95
N PRO A 292 -22.05 -17.31 -8.59
CA PRO A 292 -20.75 -16.74 -8.24
C PRO A 292 -20.78 -15.22 -8.30
N LYS A 293 -20.18 -14.53 -7.33
CA LYS A 293 -20.16 -13.07 -7.26
C LYS A 293 -18.78 -12.46 -7.37
N ALA A 294 -18.75 -11.26 -7.94
CA ALA A 294 -17.58 -10.42 -8.07
C ALA A 294 -17.84 -8.99 -7.59
N GLY A 295 -16.78 -8.31 -7.18
CA GLY A 295 -16.82 -6.86 -6.97
C GLY A 295 -15.43 -6.23 -6.95
N GLN A 296 -15.36 -5.00 -6.49
CA GLN A 296 -14.12 -4.25 -6.33
C GLN A 296 -14.01 -3.79 -4.89
N ASN A 297 -12.96 -4.20 -4.17
CA ASN A 297 -12.82 -3.86 -2.74
C ASN A 297 -14.06 -4.27 -1.93
N ILE A 298 -14.56 -5.47 -2.22
CA ILE A 298 -15.91 -5.92 -1.87
C ILE A 298 -16.16 -6.03 -0.37
N GLY A 299 -15.10 -6.04 0.44
CA GLY A 299 -15.22 -6.01 1.89
C GLY A 299 -16.08 -4.85 2.39
N PHE A 300 -16.00 -3.67 1.75
CA PHE A 300 -16.85 -2.53 2.12
C PHE A 300 -18.33 -2.80 1.86
N ASP A 301 -18.66 -3.30 0.66
CA ASP A 301 -20.02 -3.64 0.25
C ASP A 301 -20.62 -4.73 1.13
N LEU A 302 -19.83 -5.76 1.45
CA LEU A 302 -20.24 -6.82 2.38
C LEU A 302 -20.64 -6.22 3.73
N ARG A 303 -19.83 -5.30 4.29
CA ARG A 303 -20.19 -4.63 5.55
C ARG A 303 -21.44 -3.78 5.43
N MET A 304 -21.61 -3.05 4.32
CA MET A 304 -22.79 -2.23 4.06
C MET A 304 -24.08 -3.05 3.94
N LEU A 305 -24.01 -4.20 3.27
CA LEU A 305 -25.18 -5.05 3.00
C LEU A 305 -25.55 -5.94 4.18
N GLU A 306 -24.56 -6.46 4.91
CA GLU A 306 -24.77 -7.47 5.96
C GLU A 306 -24.98 -6.88 7.35
N ARG A 307 -24.65 -5.59 7.56
CA ARG A 307 -24.87 -4.91 8.85
C ARG A 307 -26.34 -4.94 9.27
N ARG A 308 -26.55 -5.13 10.57
CA ARG A 308 -27.89 -5.28 11.16
C ARG A 308 -28.25 -4.13 12.09
N SER A 309 -29.53 -3.79 12.12
CA SER A 309 -30.05 -2.69 12.96
C SER A 309 -29.96 -2.93 14.47
N ASP A 310 -29.75 -4.18 14.90
CA ASP A 310 -29.57 -4.56 16.31
C ASP A 310 -28.10 -4.54 16.76
N GLU A 311 -27.15 -4.36 15.84
CA GLU A 311 -25.76 -4.11 16.16
C GLU A 311 -25.61 -2.70 16.76
N GLN A 312 -25.16 -2.62 18.01
CA GLN A 312 -25.01 -1.34 18.73
C GLN A 312 -24.10 -0.34 18.02
N VAL A 313 -23.17 -0.82 17.20
CA VAL A 313 -22.19 0.01 16.51
C VAL A 313 -22.79 0.73 15.30
N VAL A 314 -23.88 0.21 14.72
CA VAL A 314 -24.50 0.70 13.49
C VAL A 314 -25.51 1.78 13.80
N THR A 315 -25.27 2.99 13.29
CA THR A 315 -26.17 4.14 13.46
C THR A 315 -26.98 4.46 12.20
N ALA A 316 -26.56 3.90 11.06
CA ALA A 316 -27.28 4.01 9.80
C ALA A 316 -28.64 3.30 9.84
N LYS A 317 -29.63 3.86 9.15
CA LYS A 317 -31.00 3.31 9.08
C LYS A 317 -31.15 2.21 8.03
N THR A 318 -30.26 2.20 7.05
CA THR A 318 -30.20 1.21 5.97
C THR A 318 -29.34 0.01 6.37
N ALA A 319 -29.74 -0.66 7.46
CA ALA A 319 -29.09 -1.85 8.00
C ALA A 319 -30.03 -3.05 7.88
N PHE A 320 -30.05 -3.66 6.69
CA PHE A 320 -31.06 -4.65 6.31
C PHE A 320 -30.70 -6.08 6.70
N GLY A 321 -29.43 -6.35 7.03
CA GLY A 321 -28.98 -7.69 7.42
C GLY A 321 -29.04 -8.72 6.29
N PHE A 322 -28.66 -8.33 5.07
CA PHE A 322 -28.56 -9.28 3.96
C PHE A 322 -27.50 -10.36 4.24
N GLU A 323 -27.54 -11.43 3.47
CA GLU A 323 -26.48 -12.44 3.43
C GLU A 323 -25.93 -12.49 2.00
N VAL A 324 -24.64 -12.21 1.83
CA VAL A 324 -23.99 -12.25 0.51
C VAL A 324 -23.20 -13.55 0.37
N ASN A 325 -23.75 -14.51 -0.37
CA ASN A 325 -23.13 -15.84 -0.52
C ASN A 325 -22.22 -15.90 -1.74
N ASN A 326 -21.40 -16.96 -1.84
CA ASN A 326 -20.58 -17.30 -3.01
C ASN A 326 -19.76 -16.14 -3.64
N MET A 327 -19.09 -15.35 -2.81
CA MET A 327 -18.13 -14.34 -3.27
C MET A 327 -16.86 -15.03 -3.78
N VAL A 328 -16.62 -14.99 -5.08
CA VAL A 328 -15.49 -15.68 -5.74
C VAL A 328 -14.45 -14.72 -6.30
N HIS A 329 -14.85 -13.47 -6.60
CA HIS A 329 -13.94 -12.50 -7.18
C HIS A 329 -13.91 -11.13 -6.50
N ASP A 330 -12.70 -10.61 -6.34
CA ASP A 330 -12.45 -9.21 -6.02
C ASP A 330 -11.36 -8.68 -6.97
N THR A 331 -11.71 -7.70 -7.78
CA THR A 331 -10.84 -7.14 -8.84
C THR A 331 -9.62 -6.42 -8.27
N LYS A 332 -9.70 -5.88 -7.04
CA LYS A 332 -8.55 -5.33 -6.32
C LYS A 332 -7.61 -6.44 -5.85
N MET A 333 -8.13 -7.56 -5.35
CA MET A 333 -7.32 -8.73 -5.00
C MET A 333 -6.63 -9.33 -6.23
N LEU A 334 -7.38 -9.56 -7.33
CA LEU A 334 -6.84 -10.06 -8.59
C LEU A 334 -5.71 -9.16 -9.10
N SER A 335 -5.96 -7.86 -9.19
CA SER A 335 -4.96 -6.91 -9.68
C SER A 335 -3.71 -6.83 -8.78
N SER A 336 -3.86 -6.97 -7.46
CA SER A 336 -2.72 -6.97 -6.53
C SER A 336 -1.77 -8.16 -6.73
N LEU A 337 -2.28 -9.31 -7.20
CA LEU A 337 -1.46 -10.48 -7.53
C LEU A 337 -0.80 -10.36 -8.92
N VAL A 338 -1.44 -9.63 -9.85
CA VAL A 338 -0.91 -9.37 -11.20
C VAL A 338 0.13 -8.23 -11.19
N SER A 339 -0.06 -7.20 -10.37
CA SER A 339 0.86 -6.06 -10.26
C SER A 339 0.61 -5.28 -8.97
N GLU A 340 1.39 -5.55 -7.93
CA GLU A 340 1.27 -4.88 -6.65
C GLU A 340 1.87 -3.45 -6.63
N VAL A 341 2.62 -3.09 -7.67
CA VAL A 341 3.21 -1.76 -7.85
C VAL A 341 2.26 -0.78 -8.54
N SER A 342 1.19 -1.28 -9.16
CA SER A 342 0.22 -0.47 -9.90
C SER A 342 -0.98 -0.08 -9.01
N PRO A 343 -1.61 1.09 -9.21
CA PRO A 343 -2.82 1.44 -8.48
C PRO A 343 -3.96 0.44 -8.76
N ALA A 344 -4.60 -0.03 -7.68
CA ALA A 344 -5.66 -1.05 -7.72
C ALA A 344 -7.07 -0.49 -7.43
N ASN A 345 -7.30 0.80 -7.69
CA ASN A 345 -8.65 1.38 -7.65
C ASN A 345 -9.36 1.15 -9.00
N LEU A 346 -10.69 1.07 -8.99
CA LEU A 346 -11.48 0.69 -10.16
C LEU A 346 -11.20 1.55 -11.39
N THR A 347 -11.17 2.87 -11.21
CA THR A 347 -10.87 3.85 -12.26
C THR A 347 -9.54 3.53 -12.96
N ALA A 348 -8.50 3.27 -12.17
CA ALA A 348 -7.18 2.93 -12.69
C ALA A 348 -7.19 1.56 -13.39
N LEU A 349 -7.83 0.55 -12.79
CA LEU A 349 -7.93 -0.78 -13.39
C LEU A 349 -8.66 -0.75 -14.73
N CYS A 350 -9.79 -0.04 -14.79
CA CYS A 350 -10.54 0.23 -16.03
C CYS A 350 -9.61 0.81 -17.10
N ALA A 351 -8.90 1.91 -16.78
CA ALA A 351 -7.99 2.57 -17.71
C ALA A 351 -6.91 1.63 -18.30
N TYR A 352 -6.38 0.72 -17.48
CA TYR A 352 -5.24 -0.12 -17.85
C TYR A 352 -5.63 -1.42 -18.56
N TRP A 353 -6.75 -2.00 -18.15
CA TRP A 353 -7.10 -3.38 -18.50
C TRP A 353 -8.32 -3.49 -19.40
N THR A 354 -9.12 -2.41 -19.53
CA THR A 354 -10.28 -2.38 -20.41
C THR A 354 -10.13 -1.30 -21.49
N ASP A 355 -11.05 -1.37 -22.45
CA ASP A 355 -11.20 -0.40 -23.52
C ASP A 355 -12.47 0.47 -23.29
N LEU A 356 -12.97 0.52 -22.05
CA LEU A 356 -14.09 1.39 -21.69
C LEU A 356 -13.62 2.85 -21.63
N PRO A 357 -14.45 3.80 -22.10
CA PRO A 357 -14.15 5.22 -22.01
C PRO A 357 -14.23 5.70 -20.55
N PHE A 358 -13.71 6.90 -20.29
CA PHE A 358 -13.76 7.51 -18.96
C PHE A 358 -15.21 7.84 -18.56
N TYR A 359 -15.81 7.00 -17.71
CA TYR A 359 -17.22 7.06 -17.33
C TYR A 359 -17.50 7.94 -16.10
N GLU A 360 -16.46 8.40 -15.39
CA GLU A 360 -16.62 9.16 -14.14
C GLU A 360 -16.73 10.69 -14.34
N GLU A 361 -16.78 11.18 -15.58
CA GLU A 361 -16.69 12.62 -15.88
C GLU A 361 -17.79 13.43 -15.19
N GLU A 362 -19.00 12.89 -15.05
CA GLU A 362 -20.14 13.56 -14.40
C GLU A 362 -20.10 13.52 -12.86
N VAL A 363 -19.41 12.54 -12.28
CA VAL A 363 -19.35 12.35 -10.81
C VAL A 363 -18.04 12.86 -10.19
N LYS A 364 -17.01 13.14 -10.98
CA LYS A 364 -15.67 13.51 -10.49
C LYS A 364 -15.67 14.67 -9.48
N ASP A 365 -16.55 15.65 -9.68
CA ASP A 365 -16.64 16.84 -8.82
C ASP A 365 -17.44 16.56 -7.52
N PHE A 366 -18.04 15.37 -7.43
CA PHE A 366 -18.89 14.92 -6.33
C PHE A 366 -18.30 13.78 -5.51
N LYS A 367 -17.11 13.23 -5.84
CA LYS A 367 -16.55 12.04 -5.14
C LYS A 367 -16.45 12.14 -3.60
N SER A 368 -16.42 13.35 -3.04
CA SER A 368 -16.42 13.57 -1.58
C SER A 368 -17.81 13.78 -0.97
N LYS A 369 -18.84 13.80 -1.82
CA LYS A 369 -20.25 14.12 -1.54
C LYS A 369 -21.15 13.38 -2.53
N MET A 370 -21.05 12.05 -2.60
CA MET A 370 -21.82 11.22 -3.55
C MET A 370 -23.33 11.49 -3.46
N TRP A 371 -23.82 11.81 -2.26
CA TRP A 371 -25.20 12.21 -2.01
C TRP A 371 -25.64 13.54 -2.67
N HIS A 372 -24.73 14.30 -3.27
CA HIS A 372 -25.06 15.48 -4.08
C HIS A 372 -25.21 15.18 -5.58
N VAL A 373 -24.81 14.00 -6.03
CA VAL A 373 -24.97 13.55 -7.42
C VAL A 373 -26.47 13.45 -7.73
N PRO A 374 -26.94 13.90 -8.91
CA PRO A 374 -28.31 13.64 -9.36
C PRO A 374 -28.60 12.13 -9.41
N ASP A 375 -29.82 11.72 -9.03
CA ASP A 375 -30.17 10.30 -8.89
C ASP A 375 -29.87 9.48 -10.17
N GLU A 376 -30.30 9.95 -11.35
CA GLU A 376 -30.02 9.26 -12.64
C GLU A 376 -28.51 9.12 -12.93
N THR A 377 -27.72 10.17 -12.66
CA THR A 377 -26.26 10.13 -12.82
C THR A 377 -25.63 9.15 -11.85
N LEU A 378 -26.12 9.06 -10.61
CA LEU A 378 -25.63 8.11 -9.60
C LEU A 378 -25.93 6.67 -10.01
N TRP A 379 -27.13 6.41 -10.53
CA TRP A 379 -27.51 5.07 -11.00
C TRP A 379 -26.69 4.65 -12.22
N ILE A 380 -26.45 5.54 -13.18
CA ILE A 380 -25.61 5.25 -14.34
C ILE A 380 -24.17 4.97 -13.89
N TYR A 381 -23.65 5.73 -12.91
CA TYR A 381 -22.31 5.54 -12.37
C TYR A 381 -22.16 4.18 -11.68
N GLY A 382 -23.04 3.83 -10.74
CA GLY A 382 -22.98 2.54 -10.05
C GLY A 382 -23.19 1.35 -10.99
N ALA A 383 -24.08 1.48 -11.97
CA ALA A 383 -24.25 0.49 -13.04
C ALA A 383 -23.01 0.33 -13.91
N ALA A 384 -22.26 1.40 -14.19
CA ALA A 384 -20.99 1.33 -14.89
C ALA A 384 -19.90 0.65 -14.04
N ASP A 385 -19.85 0.88 -12.72
CA ASP A 385 -18.86 0.26 -11.83
C ASP A 385 -18.97 -1.28 -11.86
N VAL A 386 -20.18 -1.85 -11.83
CA VAL A 386 -20.37 -3.32 -11.94
C VAL A 386 -20.08 -3.87 -13.34
N ASP A 387 -20.29 -3.09 -14.40
CA ASP A 387 -19.88 -3.48 -15.76
C ASP A 387 -18.35 -3.51 -15.90
N VAL A 388 -17.66 -2.52 -15.32
CA VAL A 388 -16.18 -2.53 -15.25
C VAL A 388 -15.69 -3.79 -14.53
N VAL A 389 -16.35 -4.22 -13.45
CA VAL A 389 -16.01 -5.49 -12.79
C VAL A 389 -16.20 -6.68 -13.74
N GLN A 390 -17.29 -6.73 -14.51
CA GLN A 390 -17.54 -7.77 -15.52
C GLN A 390 -16.49 -7.79 -16.64
N GLU A 391 -15.95 -6.64 -17.03
CA GLU A 391 -14.85 -6.55 -18.01
C GLU A 391 -13.51 -6.96 -17.41
N LEU A 392 -13.26 -6.62 -16.15
CA LEU A 392 -11.97 -6.86 -15.49
C LEU A 392 -11.74 -8.33 -15.11
N VAL A 393 -12.75 -9.03 -14.60
CA VAL A 393 -12.58 -10.41 -14.11
C VAL A 393 -12.04 -11.36 -15.21
N PRO A 394 -12.61 -11.38 -16.43
CA PRO A 394 -12.09 -12.22 -17.53
C PRO A 394 -10.69 -11.85 -18.01
N VAL A 395 -10.18 -10.66 -17.68
CA VAL A 395 -8.83 -10.21 -18.04
C VAL A 395 -7.83 -10.51 -16.93
N LEU A 396 -8.19 -10.24 -15.68
CA LEU A 396 -7.28 -10.35 -14.53
C LEU A 396 -7.20 -11.77 -13.98
N HIS A 397 -8.30 -12.52 -13.96
CA HIS A 397 -8.30 -13.88 -13.41
C HIS A 397 -7.40 -14.84 -14.21
N PRO A 398 -7.45 -14.87 -15.57
CA PRO A 398 -6.49 -15.65 -16.35
C PRO A 398 -5.04 -15.23 -16.13
N LYS A 399 -4.79 -13.94 -15.84
CA LYS A 399 -3.44 -13.46 -15.52
C LYS A 399 -2.93 -14.02 -14.20
N VAL A 400 -3.77 -14.05 -13.17
CA VAL A 400 -3.41 -14.72 -11.91
C VAL A 400 -3.03 -16.19 -12.15
N GLN A 401 -3.71 -16.87 -13.07
CA GLN A 401 -3.38 -18.25 -13.47
C GLN A 401 -2.07 -18.34 -14.27
N GLU A 402 -1.84 -17.45 -15.24
CA GLU A 402 -0.56 -17.34 -15.98
C GLU A 402 0.63 -17.10 -15.02
N GLU A 403 0.37 -16.38 -13.93
CA GLU A 403 1.33 -16.07 -12.89
C GLU A 403 1.47 -17.23 -11.85
N ASN A 404 0.71 -18.33 -11.95
CA ASN A 404 0.64 -19.43 -10.98
C ASN A 404 0.32 -18.97 -9.55
N ALA A 405 -0.55 -17.97 -9.42
CA ALA A 405 -0.98 -17.39 -8.15
C ALA A 405 -2.44 -17.72 -7.78
N ASP A 406 -3.07 -18.62 -8.53
CA ASP A 406 -4.44 -19.12 -8.34
C ASP A 406 -4.65 -19.72 -6.94
N TRP A 407 -3.71 -20.56 -6.48
CA TRP A 407 -3.80 -21.17 -5.16
C TRP A 407 -3.82 -20.12 -4.04
N VAL A 408 -2.97 -19.09 -4.13
CA VAL A 408 -2.94 -17.96 -3.19
C VAL A 408 -4.23 -17.14 -3.27
N TYR A 409 -4.77 -16.99 -4.47
CA TYR A 409 -6.00 -16.25 -4.66
C TYR A 409 -7.20 -16.93 -3.98
N GLU A 410 -7.38 -18.22 -4.24
CA GLU A 410 -8.51 -19.03 -3.77
C GLU A 410 -8.42 -19.37 -2.28
N ASN A 411 -7.23 -19.76 -1.80
CA ASN A 411 -7.06 -20.26 -0.43
C ASN A 411 -6.72 -19.16 0.58
N ILE A 412 -6.27 -17.99 0.11
CA ILE A 412 -5.84 -16.89 0.98
C ILE A 412 -6.61 -15.61 0.65
N SER A 413 -6.45 -15.07 -0.56
CA SER A 413 -6.87 -13.70 -0.86
C SER A 413 -8.38 -13.48 -0.71
N ILE A 414 -9.20 -14.38 -1.25
CA ILE A 414 -10.66 -14.30 -1.13
C ILE A 414 -11.15 -14.56 0.31
N PRO A 415 -10.74 -15.66 0.99
CA PRO A 415 -11.15 -15.91 2.38
C PRO A 415 -10.73 -14.80 3.36
N LEU A 416 -9.59 -14.14 3.12
CA LEU A 416 -9.12 -13.03 3.97
C LEU A 416 -10.06 -11.83 3.97
N ILE A 417 -10.84 -11.60 2.92
CA ILE A 417 -11.84 -10.52 2.89
C ILE A 417 -12.85 -10.72 4.02
N ARG A 418 -13.33 -11.95 4.21
CA ARG A 418 -14.27 -12.29 5.29
C ARG A 418 -13.62 -12.13 6.67
N CYS A 419 -12.36 -12.56 6.81
CA CYS A 419 -11.60 -12.38 8.05
C CYS A 419 -11.49 -10.89 8.42
N ALA A 420 -11.15 -10.04 7.43
CA ALA A 420 -11.10 -8.59 7.60
C ALA A 420 -12.45 -8.03 8.08
N THR A 421 -13.54 -8.30 7.35
CA THR A 421 -14.86 -7.76 7.69
C THR A 421 -15.31 -8.13 9.10
N LYS A 422 -15.00 -9.35 9.56
CA LYS A 422 -15.35 -9.80 10.92
C LYS A 422 -14.48 -9.18 12.00
N MET A 423 -13.19 -8.92 11.75
CA MET A 423 -12.37 -8.15 12.68
C MET A 423 -12.91 -6.72 12.81
N GLU A 424 -13.33 -6.10 11.71
CA GLU A 424 -13.95 -4.77 11.73
C GLU A 424 -15.26 -4.76 12.53
N GLU A 425 -16.12 -5.78 12.39
CA GLU A 425 -17.34 -5.95 13.20
C GLU A 425 -17.05 -6.00 14.68
N ARG A 426 -16.11 -6.87 15.06
CA ARG A 426 -15.84 -7.19 16.46
C ARG A 426 -15.18 -6.02 17.17
N GLY A 427 -14.27 -5.32 16.49
CA GLY A 427 -13.48 -4.24 17.05
C GLY A 427 -12.61 -4.64 18.25
N VAL A 428 -11.75 -3.71 18.66
CA VAL A 428 -10.86 -3.87 19.81
C VAL A 428 -11.43 -3.10 21.00
N TYR A 429 -11.68 -3.78 22.12
CA TYR A 429 -12.25 -3.17 23.32
C TYR A 429 -11.19 -2.42 24.12
N ILE A 430 -11.53 -1.20 24.56
CA ILE A 430 -10.60 -0.28 25.23
C ILE A 430 -11.04 -0.04 26.68
N ASP A 431 -10.09 -0.17 27.61
CA ASP A 431 -10.25 0.35 28.96
C ASP A 431 -10.22 1.89 28.92
N ARG A 432 -11.42 2.51 28.93
CA ARG A 432 -11.58 3.96 28.85
C ARG A 432 -11.00 4.68 30.06
N GLU A 433 -11.14 4.11 31.25
CA GLU A 433 -10.67 4.75 32.48
C GLU A 433 -9.14 4.75 32.49
N TYR A 434 -8.51 3.62 32.16
CA TYR A 434 -7.07 3.54 31.99
C TYR A 434 -6.56 4.45 30.85
N PHE A 435 -7.27 4.51 29.72
CA PHE A 435 -6.95 5.41 28.61
C PHE A 435 -6.98 6.89 29.02
N ASP A 436 -8.00 7.33 29.76
CA ASP A 436 -8.10 8.71 30.24
C ASP A 436 -6.97 9.04 31.25
N ARG A 437 -6.55 8.07 32.08
CA ARG A 437 -5.38 8.23 32.97
C ARG A 437 -4.08 8.36 32.18
N LEU A 438 -3.89 7.57 31.11
CA LEU A 438 -2.76 7.73 30.19
C LEU A 438 -2.75 9.11 29.53
N CYS A 439 -3.91 9.62 29.10
CA CYS A 439 -4.03 10.96 28.52
C CYS A 439 -3.58 12.04 29.52
N LEU A 440 -3.98 11.94 30.79
CA LEU A 440 -3.54 12.86 31.85
C LEU A 440 -2.03 12.75 32.12
N TYR A 441 -1.49 11.54 32.19
CA TYR A 441 -0.05 11.31 32.38
C TYR A 441 0.78 12.02 31.30
N TYR A 442 0.47 11.80 30.02
CA TYR A 442 1.22 12.41 28.92
C TYR A 442 1.02 13.93 28.82
N ARG A 443 -0.15 14.44 29.22
CA ARG A 443 -0.41 15.88 29.27
C ARG A 443 0.47 16.57 30.30
N ASP A 444 0.51 16.05 31.51
CA ASP A 444 1.31 16.63 32.58
C ASP A 444 2.80 16.48 32.30
N ARG A 445 3.23 15.32 31.76
CA ARG A 445 4.62 15.13 31.30
C ARG A 445 5.04 16.16 30.26
N LEU A 446 4.15 16.50 29.33
CA LEU A 446 4.43 17.55 28.34
C LEU A 446 4.55 18.94 28.98
N VAL A 447 3.73 19.23 30.00
CA VAL A 447 3.82 20.49 30.76
C VAL A 447 5.14 20.57 31.52
N GLU A 448 5.55 19.49 32.18
CA GLU A 448 6.82 19.39 32.90
C GLU A 448 8.01 19.61 31.96
N GLN A 449 8.07 18.89 30.83
CA GLN A 449 9.14 19.06 29.83
C GLN A 449 9.21 20.49 29.27
N LYS A 450 8.06 21.15 29.06
CA LYS A 450 8.01 22.55 28.61
C LYS A 450 8.49 23.52 29.70
N ALA A 451 8.21 23.23 30.97
CA ALA A 451 8.72 24.01 32.09
C ALA A 451 10.24 23.85 32.21
N GLU A 452 10.77 22.63 32.11
CA GLU A 452 12.22 22.35 32.09
C GLU A 452 12.92 23.07 30.93
N LEU A 453 12.33 23.05 29.74
CA LEU A 453 12.85 23.79 28.59
C LEU A 453 12.86 25.31 28.85
N THR A 454 11.80 25.82 29.47
CA THR A 454 11.68 27.24 29.81
C THR A 454 12.72 27.66 30.84
N GLU A 455 12.95 26.83 31.85
CA GLU A 455 14.01 27.03 32.86
C GLU A 455 15.39 27.01 32.21
N ALA A 456 15.68 26.01 31.37
CA ALA A 456 16.97 25.86 30.70
C ALA A 456 17.30 27.03 29.74
N LEU A 457 16.28 27.67 29.16
CA LEU A 457 16.44 28.80 28.25
C LEU A 457 16.25 30.18 28.92
N GLY A 458 15.74 30.21 30.15
CA GLY A 458 15.36 31.45 30.85
C GLY A 458 14.17 32.19 30.20
N ARG A 459 13.44 31.54 29.29
CA ARG A 459 12.28 32.09 28.59
C ARG A 459 11.40 31.00 28.03
N GLU A 460 10.12 31.30 27.90
CA GLU A 460 9.18 30.40 27.25
C GLU A 460 9.44 30.29 25.73
N VAL A 461 9.20 29.11 25.17
CA VAL A 461 9.30 28.83 23.74
C VAL A 461 7.92 28.46 23.20
N GLU A 462 7.37 29.31 22.34
CA GLU A 462 6.11 29.01 21.65
C GLU A 462 6.32 27.91 20.59
N LYS A 463 5.47 26.88 20.59
CA LYS A 463 5.51 25.75 19.64
C LYS A 463 6.90 25.08 19.59
N PRO A 464 7.38 24.53 20.71
CA PRO A 464 8.72 23.94 20.81
C PRO A 464 8.93 22.75 19.87
N SER A 465 7.86 22.14 19.34
CA SER A 465 7.99 21.08 18.33
C SER A 465 8.10 21.57 16.89
N TYR A 466 7.69 22.81 16.60
CA TYR A 466 7.69 23.32 15.23
C TYR A 466 9.10 23.51 14.70
N TYR A 467 9.41 22.93 13.52
CA TYR A 467 10.78 22.88 13.00
C TYR A 467 11.46 24.24 12.86
N LYS A 468 10.73 25.30 12.47
CA LYS A 468 11.32 26.65 12.37
C LYS A 468 11.65 27.22 13.75
N THR A 469 10.80 26.96 14.74
CA THR A 469 11.07 27.36 16.13
C THR A 469 12.35 26.69 16.61
N VAL A 470 12.47 25.37 16.42
CA VAL A 470 13.66 24.61 16.83
C VAL A 470 14.92 25.07 16.09
N GLN A 471 14.85 25.25 14.77
CA GLN A 471 15.98 25.77 13.99
C GLN A 471 16.46 27.13 14.50
N LYS A 472 15.51 28.04 14.79
CA LYS A 472 15.81 29.37 15.31
C LYS A 472 16.46 29.27 16.69
N VAL A 473 15.85 28.55 17.63
CA VAL A 473 16.35 28.46 19.01
C VAL A 473 17.73 27.80 19.05
N LEU A 474 17.90 26.65 18.39
CA LEU A 474 19.15 25.89 18.45
C LEU A 474 20.30 26.57 17.70
N PHE A 475 20.06 27.00 16.46
CA PHE A 475 21.15 27.42 15.56
C PHE A 475 21.32 28.93 15.45
N GLU A 476 20.26 29.72 15.67
CA GLU A 476 20.34 31.19 15.64
C GLU A 476 20.52 31.75 17.05
N ASP A 477 19.63 31.42 17.99
CA ASP A 477 19.63 32.02 19.34
C ASP A 477 20.77 31.46 20.23
N LEU A 478 20.97 30.13 20.22
CA LEU A 478 22.02 29.46 21.01
C LEU A 478 23.35 29.29 20.24
N GLY A 479 23.33 29.46 18.91
CA GLY A 479 24.53 29.34 18.08
C GLY A 479 25.14 27.94 18.02
N LEU A 480 24.34 26.89 18.22
CA LEU A 480 24.83 25.51 18.11
C LEU A 480 25.27 25.18 16.68
N PRO A 481 26.20 24.22 16.52
CA PRO A 481 26.57 23.71 15.20
C PRO A 481 25.34 23.17 14.44
N LEU A 482 25.32 23.34 13.12
CA LEU A 482 24.27 22.78 12.28
C LEU A 482 24.34 21.25 12.28
N THR A 483 23.20 20.58 12.13
CA THR A 483 23.14 19.12 11.91
C THR A 483 23.92 18.71 10.67
N SER A 484 24.37 17.45 10.60
CA SER A 484 25.17 16.99 9.46
C SER A 484 24.37 16.91 8.16
N LYS A 485 23.05 16.68 8.24
CA LYS A 485 22.16 16.58 7.08
C LYS A 485 21.29 17.83 6.90
N PRO A 486 21.05 18.26 5.65
CA PRO A 486 20.08 19.29 5.36
C PRO A 486 18.64 18.76 5.47
N ALA A 487 17.71 19.63 5.86
CA ALA A 487 16.28 19.33 5.83
C ALA A 487 15.81 19.00 4.40
N LYS A 488 14.84 18.09 4.24
CA LYS A 488 14.31 17.69 2.92
C LYS A 488 13.86 18.90 2.06
N GLY A 489 13.26 19.92 2.67
CA GLY A 489 12.87 21.15 1.96
C GLY A 489 14.07 21.92 1.41
N ALA A 490 15.18 21.97 2.14
CA ALA A 490 16.41 22.61 1.66
C ALA A 490 17.03 21.86 0.47
N LEU A 491 16.91 20.52 0.44
CA LEU A 491 17.32 19.71 -0.72
C LEU A 491 16.46 19.94 -1.96
N LYS A 492 15.28 20.56 -1.85
CA LYS A 492 14.46 20.94 -3.00
C LYS A 492 14.96 22.26 -3.60
N ASP A 493 15.17 23.25 -2.74
CA ASP A 493 15.26 24.65 -3.14
C ASP A 493 16.70 25.24 -3.05
N CYS A 494 17.67 24.51 -2.49
CA CYS A 494 19.04 24.99 -2.32
C CYS A 494 20.09 24.09 -3.02
N GLU A 495 20.73 24.62 -4.06
CA GLU A 495 21.74 23.90 -4.84
C GLU A 495 23.03 23.61 -4.05
N ALA A 496 23.40 24.50 -3.13
CA ALA A 496 24.57 24.29 -2.27
C ALA A 496 24.39 23.09 -1.34
N CYS A 497 23.21 22.96 -0.73
CA CYS A 497 22.86 21.81 0.12
C CYS A 497 22.83 20.50 -0.67
N LYS A 498 22.30 20.50 -1.90
CA LYS A 498 22.32 19.32 -2.78
C LYS A 498 23.73 18.86 -3.11
N LYS A 499 24.61 19.82 -3.41
CA LYS A 499 25.98 19.53 -3.85
C LYS A 499 26.87 19.01 -2.72
N THR A 500 26.74 19.59 -1.54
CA THR A 500 27.61 19.27 -0.38
C THR A 500 27.01 18.24 0.55
N TRP A 501 25.70 17.96 0.41
CA TRP A 501 24.93 17.15 1.35
C TRP A 501 25.02 17.67 2.80
N SER A 502 25.20 18.98 2.96
CA SER A 502 25.33 19.65 4.25
C SER A 502 24.49 20.92 4.27
N PRO A 503 23.88 21.30 5.42
CA PRO A 503 23.11 22.52 5.50
C PRO A 503 24.02 23.76 5.41
N CYS A 504 23.67 24.70 4.53
CA CYS A 504 24.41 25.95 4.39
C CYS A 504 23.91 27.10 5.29
N SER A 505 22.82 26.88 6.04
CA SER A 505 22.26 27.87 6.97
C SER A 505 21.39 27.20 8.05
N PRO A 506 21.11 27.88 9.18
CA PRO A 506 20.16 27.44 10.21
C PRO A 506 18.82 26.93 9.66
N LYS A 507 18.23 27.65 8.71
CA LYS A 507 16.95 27.30 8.08
C LYS A 507 17.00 26.05 7.23
N HIS A 508 18.21 25.65 6.82
CA HIS A 508 18.45 24.46 6.02
C HIS A 508 18.85 23.24 6.85
N ALA A 509 19.18 23.41 8.14
CA ALA A 509 19.51 22.31 9.03
C ALA A 509 18.29 21.41 9.27
N SER A 510 18.50 20.10 9.25
CA SER A 510 17.46 19.18 9.65
C SER A 510 17.22 19.29 11.16
N THR A 511 16.00 18.98 11.58
CA THR A 511 15.67 18.86 12.99
C THR A 511 14.88 17.57 13.21
N SER A 512 15.26 16.48 12.55
CA SER A 512 14.69 15.18 12.90
C SER A 512 15.24 14.71 14.25
N ALA A 513 14.58 13.77 14.93
CA ALA A 513 15.08 13.23 16.20
C ALA A 513 16.52 12.69 16.04
N ALA A 514 16.74 11.84 15.04
CA ALA A 514 18.06 11.26 14.73
C ALA A 514 19.13 12.33 14.44
N ASP A 515 18.79 13.41 13.72
CA ASP A 515 19.77 14.47 13.44
C ASP A 515 20.07 15.33 14.69
N LEU A 516 19.11 15.47 15.61
CA LEU A 516 19.32 16.16 16.89
C LEU A 516 20.09 15.29 17.89
N GLU A 517 19.86 13.97 17.88
CA GLU A 517 20.64 12.98 18.65
C GLU A 517 22.10 12.98 18.20
N GLU A 518 22.35 12.86 16.89
CA GLU A 518 23.70 12.96 16.30
C GLU A 518 24.39 14.28 16.66
N LEU A 519 23.64 15.39 16.64
CA LEU A 519 24.16 16.67 17.07
C LEU A 519 24.49 16.68 18.56
N ASN A 520 23.65 16.09 19.40
CA ASN A 520 23.87 16.01 20.84
C ASN A 520 25.09 15.14 21.19
N GLU A 521 25.37 14.08 20.42
CA GLU A 521 26.59 13.29 20.57
C GLU A 521 27.85 14.09 20.22
N ARG A 522 27.80 14.83 19.10
CA ARG A 522 28.94 15.63 18.62
C ARG A 522 29.15 16.91 19.43
N SER A 523 28.08 17.52 19.92
CA SER A 523 28.05 18.80 20.62
C SER A 523 26.95 18.80 21.68
N PRO A 524 27.18 18.14 22.83
CA PRO A 524 26.18 17.99 23.88
C PRO A 524 25.62 19.33 24.39
N HIS A 525 24.30 19.42 24.52
CA HIS A 525 23.64 20.61 25.07
C HIS A 525 22.35 20.26 25.83
N PRO A 526 22.09 20.82 27.03
CA PRO A 526 20.94 20.44 27.86
C PRO A 526 19.56 20.57 27.19
N VAL A 527 19.39 21.55 26.29
CA VAL A 527 18.09 21.73 25.59
C VAL A 527 17.84 20.73 24.47
N LEU A 528 18.87 20.06 23.93
CA LEU A 528 18.70 19.14 22.80
C LEU A 528 17.82 17.93 23.18
N PRO A 529 18.09 17.20 24.29
CA PRO A 529 17.18 16.17 24.80
C PRO A 529 15.75 16.67 25.03
N LEU A 530 15.59 17.85 25.64
CA LEU A 530 14.26 18.42 25.92
C LEU A 530 13.45 18.67 24.64
N PHE A 531 14.06 19.18 23.58
CA PHE A 531 13.39 19.34 22.28
C PHE A 531 13.02 18.00 21.64
N ILE A 532 13.86 16.97 21.77
CA ILE A 532 13.58 15.62 21.27
C ILE A 532 12.40 15.03 22.04
N ASP A 533 12.44 15.10 23.37
CA ASP A 533 11.43 14.54 24.27
C ASP A 533 10.07 15.21 24.08
N ILE A 534 10.00 16.55 24.04
CA ILE A 534 8.75 17.29 23.81
C ILE A 534 8.11 16.90 22.47
N ARG A 535 8.92 16.79 21.41
CA ARG A 535 8.42 16.39 20.09
C ARG A 535 7.94 14.95 20.08
N HIS A 536 8.66 14.08 20.76
CA HIS A 536 8.27 12.69 20.90
C HIS A 536 6.93 12.60 21.63
N THR A 537 6.80 13.24 22.80
CA THR A 537 5.57 13.25 23.60
C THR A 537 4.39 13.89 22.87
N GLU A 538 4.56 15.04 22.19
CA GLU A 538 3.48 15.66 21.41
C GLU A 538 3.02 14.76 20.25
N LYS A 539 3.96 14.22 19.47
CA LYS A 539 3.63 13.31 18.36
C LYS A 539 2.91 12.07 18.87
N PHE A 540 3.44 11.48 19.94
CA PHE A 540 2.89 10.30 20.59
C PHE A 540 1.46 10.56 21.09
N SER A 541 1.24 11.65 21.83
CA SER A 541 -0.08 12.04 22.34
C SER A 541 -1.07 12.32 21.20
N SER A 542 -0.64 12.99 20.13
CA SER A 542 -1.51 13.23 18.97
C SER A 542 -1.90 11.96 18.20
N THR A 543 -1.12 10.88 18.33
CA THR A 543 -1.34 9.62 17.61
C THR A 543 -2.12 8.62 18.47
N TYR A 544 -1.68 8.37 19.69
CA TYR A 544 -2.18 7.29 20.55
C TYR A 544 -3.08 7.77 21.69
N MET A 545 -3.15 9.07 21.98
CA MET A 545 -3.94 9.64 23.09
C MET A 545 -5.04 10.57 22.53
N ASP A 546 -5.48 11.57 23.29
CA ASP A 546 -6.54 12.52 22.91
C ASP A 546 -6.05 13.77 22.16
N GLY A 547 -4.74 13.92 21.94
CA GLY A 547 -4.14 15.09 21.31
C GLY A 547 -4.46 16.44 21.99
N GLY A 548 -4.98 16.42 23.22
CA GLY A 548 -5.41 17.60 23.98
C GLY A 548 -6.82 18.13 23.68
N GLU A 549 -7.43 17.79 22.53
CA GLU A 549 -8.72 18.33 22.07
C GLU A 549 -9.72 17.23 21.65
N GLY A 550 -9.51 15.98 22.08
CA GLY A 550 -10.37 14.85 21.72
C GLY A 550 -10.07 14.25 20.34
N GLY A 551 -8.88 14.50 19.80
CA GLY A 551 -8.37 13.88 18.58
C GLY A 551 -7.66 12.55 18.85
N GLY A 552 -6.69 12.21 18.00
CA GLY A 552 -5.87 10.99 18.15
C GLY A 552 -6.72 9.72 18.22
N MET A 553 -6.33 8.78 19.07
CA MET A 553 -7.04 7.51 19.24
C MET A 553 -8.41 7.70 19.91
N LYS A 554 -8.59 8.73 20.74
CA LYS A 554 -9.86 9.03 21.41
C LYS A 554 -11.01 9.24 20.43
N ALA A 555 -10.73 9.83 19.27
CA ALA A 555 -11.73 10.08 18.22
C ALA A 555 -12.29 8.79 17.60
N TYR A 556 -11.64 7.64 17.79
CA TYR A 556 -12.04 6.36 17.23
C TYR A 556 -12.71 5.42 18.25
N ILE A 557 -12.71 5.77 19.54
CA ILE A 557 -13.38 4.97 20.57
C ILE A 557 -14.89 5.27 20.51
N ARG A 558 -15.66 4.34 19.94
CA ARG A 558 -17.12 4.45 19.77
C ARG A 558 -17.86 4.20 21.08
N GLU A 559 -19.17 4.44 21.13
CA GLU A 559 -19.98 4.35 22.38
C GLU A 559 -19.96 2.96 23.03
N ASP A 560 -19.86 1.90 22.23
CA ASP A 560 -19.72 0.51 22.66
C ASP A 560 -18.38 0.19 23.37
N GLY A 561 -17.47 1.16 23.44
CA GLY A 561 -16.17 1.02 24.09
C GLY A 561 -15.09 0.42 23.19
N ARG A 562 -15.34 0.34 21.88
CA ARG A 562 -14.45 -0.31 20.93
C ARG A 562 -13.88 0.66 19.90
N ILE A 563 -12.78 0.24 19.30
CA ILE A 563 -12.22 0.80 18.06
C ILE A 563 -12.45 -0.22 16.94
N HIS A 564 -13.03 0.24 15.82
CA HIS A 564 -13.31 -0.58 14.64
C HIS A 564 -12.43 -0.11 13.47
N PRO A 565 -11.15 -0.50 13.43
CA PRO A 565 -10.23 -0.04 12.39
C PRO A 565 -10.59 -0.68 11.04
N SER A 566 -10.18 -0.05 9.94
CA SER A 566 -10.33 -0.62 8.60
C SER A 566 -9.16 -1.52 8.23
N TRP A 567 -9.44 -2.74 7.77
CA TRP A 567 -8.48 -3.76 7.38
C TRP A 567 -8.43 -3.92 5.86
N ASN A 568 -7.23 -4.02 5.30
CA ASN A 568 -7.05 -4.17 3.86
C ASN A 568 -5.96 -5.19 3.54
N ALA A 569 -6.37 -6.31 2.93
CA ALA A 569 -5.51 -7.44 2.54
C ALA A 569 -4.80 -7.26 1.18
N ALA A 570 -5.16 -6.25 0.38
CA ALA A 570 -4.61 -6.04 -0.97
C ALA A 570 -3.67 -4.83 -1.09
N ARG A 571 -3.30 -4.19 0.03
CA ARG A 571 -2.51 -2.94 0.02
C ARG A 571 -1.01 -3.17 0.18
N ALA A 572 -0.60 -4.10 1.04
CA ALA A 572 0.82 -4.36 1.21
C ALA A 572 1.31 -5.23 0.05
N ALA A 573 2.43 -4.82 -0.54
CA ALA A 573 3.07 -5.57 -1.60
C ALA A 573 3.40 -7.03 -1.16
N SER A 574 3.72 -7.23 0.13
CA SER A 574 3.99 -8.56 0.71
C SER A 574 2.74 -9.44 0.91
N GLY A 575 1.53 -8.96 0.63
CA GLY A 575 0.27 -9.66 0.93
C GLY A 575 -0.23 -9.53 2.38
N ARG A 576 0.49 -8.78 3.22
CA ARG A 576 0.15 -8.56 4.63
C ARG A 576 -1.06 -7.64 4.78
N PHE A 577 -1.87 -7.85 5.82
CA PHE A 577 -2.86 -6.85 6.21
C PHE A 577 -2.25 -5.48 6.46
N THR A 578 -3.03 -4.47 6.08
CA THR A 578 -2.83 -3.09 6.52
C THR A 578 -4.05 -2.63 7.30
N CYS A 579 -3.82 -1.72 8.25
CA CYS A 579 -4.81 -1.24 9.20
C CYS A 579 -4.80 0.30 9.20
N THR A 580 -5.97 0.92 9.02
CA THR A 580 -6.16 2.37 9.07
C THR A 580 -7.35 2.76 9.95
N ASP A 581 -7.44 4.05 10.26
CA ASP A 581 -8.60 4.66 10.91
C ASP A 581 -9.01 4.05 12.27
N PRO A 582 -8.08 3.89 13.25
CA PRO A 582 -6.66 4.23 13.25
C PRO A 582 -5.76 3.00 13.04
N SER A 583 -4.48 3.21 12.72
CA SER A 583 -3.54 2.09 12.54
C SER A 583 -3.07 1.49 13.87
N LEU A 584 -3.75 0.43 14.33
CA LEU A 584 -3.40 -0.31 15.55
C LEU A 584 -2.10 -1.13 15.40
N MET A 585 -1.70 -1.47 14.18
CA MET A 585 -0.44 -2.17 13.91
C MET A 585 0.82 -1.37 14.27
N THR A 586 0.69 -0.05 14.44
CA THR A 586 1.82 0.82 14.76
C THR A 586 1.97 1.08 16.25
N MET A 587 1.17 0.42 17.10
CA MET A 587 1.24 0.63 18.54
C MET A 587 2.62 0.24 19.09
N PRO A 588 3.29 1.16 19.80
CA PRO A 588 4.58 0.88 20.41
C PRO A 588 4.44 -0.25 21.42
N LYS A 589 5.49 -1.07 21.53
CA LYS A 589 5.62 -2.14 22.51
C LYS A 589 6.53 -1.70 23.66
N GLU A 590 6.40 -2.36 24.80
CA GLU A 590 7.30 -2.20 25.94
C GLU A 590 7.39 -0.75 26.46
N VAL A 591 6.28 0.00 26.38
CA VAL A 591 6.20 1.35 26.95
C VAL A 591 6.01 1.24 28.46
N VAL A 592 7.13 1.28 29.20
CA VAL A 592 7.11 1.18 30.67
C VAL A 592 6.64 2.48 31.30
N ILE A 593 5.58 2.42 32.11
CA ILE A 593 5.11 3.51 32.95
C ILE A 593 4.91 2.98 34.36
N ASP A 594 5.56 3.64 35.31
CA ASP A 594 5.43 3.39 36.75
C ASP A 594 5.15 4.72 37.44
N SER A 595 3.90 4.95 37.82
CA SER A 595 3.44 6.25 38.34
C SER A 595 2.29 6.10 39.32
N ASP A 596 2.59 6.24 40.62
CA ASP A 596 1.61 6.28 41.71
C ASP A 596 0.54 7.37 41.51
N LYS A 597 0.90 8.53 40.96
CA LYS A 597 -0.01 9.69 40.77
C LYS A 597 -1.23 9.35 39.91
N TYR A 598 -1.05 8.50 38.90
CA TYR A 598 -2.10 8.10 37.96
C TYR A 598 -2.51 6.64 38.13
N ASP A 599 -1.91 5.92 39.08
CA ASP A 599 -2.13 4.49 39.29
C ASP A 599 -1.90 3.69 37.99
N ILE A 600 -0.73 3.92 37.38
CA ILE A 600 -0.29 3.22 36.17
C ILE A 600 1.01 2.50 36.48
N HIS A 601 0.97 1.17 36.50
CA HIS A 601 2.12 0.30 36.75
C HIS A 601 2.16 -0.80 35.68
N SER A 602 2.63 -0.44 34.49
CA SER A 602 2.66 -1.38 33.35
C SER A 602 4.01 -1.37 32.64
N LYS A 603 4.45 -2.55 32.21
CA LYS A 603 5.64 -2.73 31.36
C LYS A 603 5.33 -2.51 29.88
N ASP A 604 4.05 -2.44 29.50
CA ASP A 604 3.59 -2.15 28.15
C ASP A 604 2.29 -1.33 28.18
N ALA A 605 2.38 -0.12 28.74
CA ALA A 605 1.24 0.68 29.13
C ALA A 605 0.30 1.01 27.96
N ILE A 606 0.79 1.13 26.73
CA ILE A 606 -0.06 1.44 25.58
C ILE A 606 -0.88 0.25 25.13
N ARG A 607 -0.28 -0.95 25.16
CA ARG A 607 -1.00 -2.19 24.84
C ARG A 607 -1.91 -2.62 25.99
N SER A 608 -1.59 -2.25 27.23
CA SER A 608 -2.42 -2.56 28.40
C SER A 608 -3.83 -1.99 28.34
N MET A 609 -4.07 -0.92 27.57
CA MET A 609 -5.42 -0.36 27.42
C MET A 609 -6.35 -1.24 26.57
N LEU A 610 -5.80 -2.19 25.79
CA LEU A 610 -6.59 -3.16 25.02
C LEU A 610 -6.93 -4.31 25.96
N ILE A 611 -8.21 -4.45 26.33
CA ILE A 611 -8.65 -5.45 27.32
C ILE A 611 -9.75 -6.34 26.76
N ALA A 612 -10.02 -7.45 27.44
CA ALA A 612 -11.18 -8.28 27.14
C ALA A 612 -12.47 -7.55 27.54
N PRO A 613 -13.54 -7.58 26.72
CA PRO A 613 -14.84 -7.08 27.11
C PRO A 613 -15.44 -7.93 28.25
N PRO A 614 -16.44 -7.41 29.00
CA PRO A 614 -17.08 -8.18 30.06
C PRO A 614 -17.60 -9.55 29.59
N GLY A 615 -17.28 -10.61 30.35
CA GLY A 615 -17.65 -12.00 30.02
C GLY A 615 -16.71 -12.72 29.05
N TYR A 616 -15.56 -12.12 28.72
CA TYR A 616 -14.56 -12.68 27.82
C TYR A 616 -13.14 -12.61 28.42
N GLY A 617 -12.23 -13.41 27.88
CA GLY A 617 -10.77 -13.25 28.00
C GLY A 617 -10.14 -12.94 26.64
N LEU A 618 -8.88 -12.52 26.66
CA LEU A 618 -8.04 -12.26 25.48
C LEU A 618 -7.10 -13.42 25.21
N PHE A 619 -6.91 -13.75 23.94
CA PHE A 619 -5.79 -14.58 23.48
C PHE A 619 -4.89 -13.78 22.52
N ASN A 620 -3.61 -14.15 22.46
CA ASN A 620 -2.71 -13.76 21.38
C ASN A 620 -1.94 -15.01 20.93
N ALA A 621 -2.03 -15.32 19.65
CA ALA A 621 -1.32 -16.44 19.02
C ALA A 621 -0.27 -15.90 18.05
N ASP A 622 0.95 -16.42 18.11
CA ASP A 622 2.06 -16.00 17.27
C ASP A 622 2.92 -17.22 16.88
N TRP A 623 3.49 -17.22 15.68
CA TRP A 623 4.49 -18.23 15.33
C TRP A 623 5.88 -17.76 15.67
N SER A 624 6.57 -18.58 16.45
CA SER A 624 7.98 -18.36 16.74
C SER A 624 8.80 -18.52 15.46
N GLN A 625 9.34 -17.41 14.96
CA GLN A 625 10.32 -17.37 13.86
C GLN A 625 9.77 -17.86 12.50
N ALA A 626 8.51 -17.56 12.17
CA ALA A 626 7.89 -17.95 10.88
C ALA A 626 8.73 -17.57 9.65
N GLU A 627 9.31 -16.36 9.62
CA GLU A 627 10.19 -15.94 8.52
C GLU A 627 11.43 -16.84 8.38
N VAL A 628 11.99 -17.37 9.48
CA VAL A 628 13.18 -18.23 9.43
C VAL A 628 12.81 -19.63 8.92
N PHE A 629 11.63 -20.14 9.28
CA PHE A 629 11.07 -21.37 8.68
C PHE A 629 10.88 -21.24 7.17
N VAL A 630 10.27 -20.14 6.73
CA VAL A 630 10.07 -19.89 5.30
C VAL A 630 11.40 -19.66 4.61
N MET A 631 12.38 -19.01 5.24
CA MET A 631 13.74 -18.92 4.70
C MET A 631 14.36 -20.30 4.46
N ALA A 632 14.29 -21.19 5.44
CA ALA A 632 14.79 -22.56 5.31
C ALA A 632 14.13 -23.30 4.15
N TYR A 633 12.81 -23.13 4.02
CA TYR A 633 12.03 -23.72 2.95
C TYR A 633 12.36 -23.17 1.56
N GLU A 634 12.40 -21.85 1.41
CA GLU A 634 12.63 -21.14 0.14
C GLU A 634 14.05 -21.38 -0.40
N SER A 635 15.02 -21.44 0.52
CA SER A 635 16.41 -21.76 0.21
C SER A 635 16.66 -23.26 -0.02
N GLY A 636 15.85 -24.13 0.59
CA GLY A 636 16.05 -25.57 0.60
C GLY A 636 17.21 -26.00 1.50
N ASP A 637 17.52 -25.23 2.55
CA ASP A 637 18.57 -25.54 3.51
C ASP A 637 18.06 -26.54 4.57
N GLU A 638 18.39 -27.81 4.40
CA GLU A 638 17.96 -28.90 5.30
C GLU A 638 18.52 -28.75 6.71
N THR A 639 19.74 -28.21 6.86
CA THR A 639 20.35 -27.99 8.18
C THR A 639 19.55 -26.97 8.97
N LEU A 640 19.25 -25.82 8.36
CA LEU A 640 18.41 -24.81 8.99
C LEU A 640 17.01 -25.34 9.32
N LEU A 641 16.38 -26.06 8.38
CA LEU A 641 15.04 -26.60 8.59
C LEU A 641 15.01 -27.60 9.76
N ASN A 642 15.98 -28.51 9.84
CA ASN A 642 16.05 -29.50 10.91
C ASN A 642 16.28 -28.84 12.28
N LEU A 643 17.17 -27.84 12.36
CA LEU A 643 17.38 -27.09 13.61
C LEU A 643 16.08 -26.46 14.11
N LEU A 644 15.29 -25.86 13.21
CA LEU A 644 14.01 -25.25 13.54
C LEU A 644 12.96 -26.28 13.99
N LEU A 645 12.86 -27.43 13.30
CA LEU A 645 11.93 -28.51 13.64
C LEU A 645 12.27 -29.17 14.98
N GLU A 646 13.55 -29.20 15.35
CA GLU A 646 14.03 -29.70 16.64
C GLU A 646 13.92 -28.66 17.78
N GLY A 647 13.45 -27.44 17.48
CA GLY A 647 13.31 -26.36 18.47
C GLY A 647 14.64 -25.75 18.91
N VAL A 648 15.70 -25.91 18.11
CA VAL A 648 17.04 -25.40 18.42
C VAL A 648 17.09 -23.89 18.17
N ASP A 649 17.65 -23.12 19.12
CA ASP A 649 17.92 -21.69 18.90
C ASP A 649 18.98 -21.52 17.80
N VAL A 650 18.52 -21.18 16.60
CA VAL A 650 19.36 -20.99 15.40
C VAL A 650 20.40 -19.88 15.61
N HIS A 651 20.09 -18.83 16.39
CA HIS A 651 21.05 -17.76 16.66
C HIS A 651 22.19 -18.24 17.56
N ALA A 652 21.86 -19.02 18.60
CA ALA A 652 22.86 -19.65 19.46
C ALA A 652 23.72 -20.64 18.67
N TYR A 653 23.07 -21.47 17.83
CA TYR A 653 23.75 -22.42 16.96
C TYR A 653 24.77 -21.72 16.05
N VAL A 654 24.33 -20.70 15.31
CA VAL A 654 25.18 -19.90 14.41
C VAL A 654 26.32 -19.25 15.18
N ALA A 655 26.05 -18.64 16.34
CA ALA A 655 27.08 -18.00 17.14
C ALA A 655 28.17 -19.00 17.58
N ARG A 656 27.77 -20.20 18.01
CA ARG A 656 28.69 -21.26 18.43
C ARG A 656 29.53 -21.78 17.25
N GLU A 657 28.93 -21.99 16.08
CA GLU A 657 29.68 -22.38 14.87
C GLU A 657 30.67 -21.29 14.43
N LEU A 658 30.29 -20.02 14.50
CA LEU A 658 31.20 -18.90 14.23
C LEU A 658 32.35 -18.83 15.25
N CYS A 659 32.11 -19.12 16.53
CA CYS A 659 33.18 -19.25 17.52
C CYS A 659 34.12 -20.42 17.20
N LYS A 660 33.62 -21.55 16.66
CA LYS A 660 34.48 -22.68 16.24
C LYS A 660 35.48 -22.30 15.15
N LEU A 661 35.16 -21.30 14.32
CA LEU A 661 36.08 -20.78 13.31
C LEU A 661 37.27 -20.03 13.92
N GLY A 662 37.07 -19.31 15.02
CA GLY A 662 38.13 -18.56 15.71
C GLY A 662 38.76 -17.42 14.90
N ALA A 663 38.09 -16.92 13.86
CA ALA A 663 38.65 -15.94 12.91
C ALA A 663 38.35 -14.47 13.26
N SER A 664 37.64 -14.20 14.36
CA SER A 664 37.30 -12.83 14.78
C SER A 664 37.31 -12.69 16.29
N SER A 665 37.73 -11.52 16.78
CA SER A 665 37.60 -11.15 18.19
C SER A 665 36.14 -11.11 18.69
N LYS A 666 35.18 -10.99 17.77
CA LYS A 666 33.75 -10.98 18.09
C LYS A 666 33.18 -12.38 18.37
N PHE A 667 33.84 -13.43 17.89
CA PHE A 667 33.49 -14.84 18.08
C PHE A 667 34.74 -15.65 18.46
N PRO A 668 35.19 -15.53 19.73
CA PRO A 668 36.43 -16.14 20.19
C PRO A 668 36.31 -17.68 20.27
N ARG A 669 37.37 -18.39 19.88
CA ARG A 669 37.40 -19.87 19.88
C ARG A 669 37.29 -20.45 21.29
N GLU A 670 37.82 -19.72 22.27
CA GLU A 670 37.86 -20.08 23.68
C GLU A 670 36.47 -20.11 24.32
N ALA A 671 35.48 -19.44 23.71
CA ALA A 671 34.09 -19.50 24.17
C ALA A 671 33.39 -20.81 23.80
N VAL A 672 34.00 -21.68 22.98
CA VAL A 672 33.40 -22.99 22.64
C VAL A 672 33.77 -24.00 23.71
N ASP A 673 32.81 -24.36 24.54
CA ASP A 673 32.86 -25.55 25.40
C ASP A 673 32.03 -26.66 24.77
N GLU A 674 32.71 -27.70 24.25
CA GLU A 674 32.06 -28.86 23.62
C GLU A 674 31.39 -29.81 24.64
N THR A 675 31.61 -29.60 25.95
CA THR A 675 30.94 -30.36 27.00
C THR A 675 29.57 -29.80 27.36
N LEU A 676 29.28 -28.55 27.01
CA LEU A 676 27.98 -27.91 27.23
C LEU A 676 26.99 -28.27 26.12
N SER A 677 25.73 -28.51 26.50
CA SER A 677 24.64 -28.53 25.52
C SER A 677 24.49 -27.14 24.88
N LEU A 678 23.78 -27.01 23.75
CA LEU A 678 23.59 -25.68 23.15
C LEU A 678 22.79 -24.75 24.08
N VAL A 679 21.85 -25.30 24.86
CA VAL A 679 21.05 -24.54 25.83
C VAL A 679 21.95 -24.01 26.94
N ASP A 680 22.77 -24.88 27.55
CA ASP A 680 23.70 -24.45 28.61
C ASP A 680 24.75 -23.45 28.07
N TRP A 681 25.20 -23.65 26.84
CA TRP A 681 26.11 -22.73 26.16
C TRP A 681 25.47 -21.36 25.92
N GLN A 682 24.20 -21.33 25.53
CA GLN A 682 23.43 -20.09 25.34
C GLN A 682 23.26 -19.33 26.65
N GLU A 683 22.94 -20.02 27.75
CA GLU A 683 22.83 -19.40 29.09
C GLU A 683 24.17 -18.84 29.58
N ALA A 684 25.27 -19.54 29.28
CA ALA A 684 26.62 -19.08 29.60
C ALA A 684 27.10 -17.90 28.74
N HIS A 685 26.59 -17.78 27.50
CA HIS A 685 27.06 -16.81 26.51
C HIS A 685 25.92 -16.01 25.81
N PRO A 686 25.06 -15.31 26.55
CA PRO A 686 23.91 -14.61 25.99
C PRO A 686 24.31 -13.46 25.04
N ASP A 687 25.47 -12.84 25.26
CA ASP A 687 25.98 -11.77 24.41
C ASP A 687 26.45 -12.29 23.04
N LEU A 688 27.11 -13.47 23.00
CA LEU A 688 27.54 -14.10 21.76
C LEU A 688 26.33 -14.59 20.94
N ARG A 689 25.32 -15.16 21.60
CA ARG A 689 24.03 -15.47 20.97
C ARG A 689 23.40 -14.22 20.34
N GLY A 690 23.44 -13.09 21.04
CA GLY A 690 23.02 -11.79 20.51
C GLY A 690 23.78 -11.35 19.25
N ARG A 691 25.09 -11.61 19.18
CA ARG A 691 25.92 -11.32 17.99
C ARG A 691 25.63 -12.25 16.80
N GLY A 692 25.06 -13.43 17.03
CA GLY A 692 24.62 -14.36 15.97
C GLY A 692 23.37 -13.87 15.21
N LYS A 693 22.49 -13.12 15.88
CA LYS A 693 21.23 -12.59 15.32
C LYS A 693 21.42 -11.83 13.99
N PRO A 694 22.37 -10.89 13.87
CA PRO A 694 22.69 -10.19 12.63
C PRO A 694 22.96 -11.07 11.41
N PHE A 695 23.49 -12.28 11.58
CA PHE A 695 23.75 -13.18 10.45
C PHE A 695 22.45 -13.83 9.96
N VAL A 696 21.64 -14.36 10.89
CA VAL A 696 20.36 -15.01 10.56
C VAL A 696 19.41 -14.03 9.89
N PHE A 697 19.19 -12.86 10.49
CA PHE A 697 18.29 -11.85 9.91
C PHE A 697 18.93 -11.07 8.77
N GLY A 698 20.24 -10.80 8.81
CA GLY A 698 20.90 -10.04 7.77
C GLY A 698 20.89 -10.74 6.42
N MET A 699 20.87 -12.07 6.41
CA MET A 699 20.91 -12.86 5.19
C MET A 699 19.61 -12.82 4.39
N ASN A 700 18.46 -12.62 5.04
CA ASN A 700 17.21 -12.30 4.37
C ASN A 700 17.37 -11.09 3.41
N TYR A 701 18.27 -10.16 3.75
CA TYR A 701 18.49 -8.92 3.01
C TYR A 701 19.78 -8.91 2.17
N GLY A 702 20.42 -10.07 1.96
CA GLY A 702 21.68 -10.14 1.22
C GLY A 702 22.84 -9.46 1.96
N LEU A 703 23.08 -9.86 3.21
CA LEU A 703 24.15 -9.35 4.06
C LEU A 703 25.50 -9.31 3.31
N THR A 704 26.11 -8.14 3.24
CA THR A 704 27.45 -7.95 2.67
C THR A 704 28.52 -7.97 3.77
N ILE A 705 29.79 -8.05 3.39
CA ILE A 705 30.91 -7.94 4.32
C ILE A 705 30.88 -6.59 5.06
N GLU A 706 30.62 -5.50 4.34
CA GLU A 706 30.41 -4.17 4.91
C GLU A 706 29.27 -4.18 5.94
N GLY A 707 28.12 -4.75 5.57
CA GLY A 707 26.94 -4.79 6.43
C GLY A 707 27.12 -5.68 7.66
N ALA A 708 27.91 -6.74 7.56
CA ALA A 708 28.28 -7.59 8.69
C ALA A 708 29.26 -6.85 9.62
N ALA A 709 30.28 -6.20 9.07
CA ALA A 709 31.26 -5.43 9.83
C ALA A 709 30.61 -4.27 10.61
N GLU A 710 29.67 -3.55 9.99
CA GLU A 710 28.90 -2.49 10.63
C GLU A 710 28.05 -3.01 11.79
N ARG A 711 27.26 -4.07 11.58
CA ARG A 711 26.38 -4.65 12.62
C ARG A 711 27.15 -5.27 13.78
N LEU A 712 28.33 -5.84 13.52
CA LEU A 712 29.19 -6.43 14.55
C LEU A 712 30.16 -5.41 15.18
N ASN A 713 30.21 -4.20 14.64
CA ASN A 713 31.18 -3.17 15.00
C ASN A 713 32.62 -3.73 15.00
N CYS A 714 33.03 -4.32 13.86
CA CYS A 714 34.35 -4.90 13.62
C CYS A 714 34.93 -4.46 12.26
N SER A 715 36.16 -4.88 11.96
CA SER A 715 36.76 -4.60 10.66
C SER A 715 36.20 -5.50 9.55
N LYS A 716 36.36 -5.09 8.28
CA LYS A 716 35.96 -5.92 7.14
C LYS A 716 36.76 -7.22 7.08
N GLU A 717 38.03 -7.17 7.49
CA GLU A 717 38.94 -8.31 7.55
C GLU A 717 38.47 -9.35 8.58
N GLU A 718 37.88 -8.91 9.70
CA GLU A 718 37.26 -9.82 10.68
C GLU A 718 35.90 -10.37 10.19
N ALA A 719 35.10 -9.55 9.50
CA ALA A 719 33.76 -9.95 9.06
C ALA A 719 33.76 -10.90 7.86
N ALA A 720 34.70 -10.74 6.93
CA ALA A 720 34.79 -11.54 5.69
C ALA A 720 34.85 -13.06 5.92
N PRO A 721 35.74 -13.61 6.78
CA PRO A 721 35.79 -15.04 7.03
C PRO A 721 34.54 -15.56 7.75
N LEU A 722 33.91 -14.76 8.62
CA LEU A 722 32.66 -15.14 9.30
C LEU A 722 31.52 -15.32 8.30
N LEU A 723 31.30 -14.33 7.42
CA LEU A 723 30.27 -14.41 6.40
C LEU A 723 30.52 -15.57 5.44
N THR A 724 31.77 -15.76 5.01
CA THR A 724 32.17 -16.88 4.16
C THR A 724 31.86 -18.23 4.81
N HIS A 725 32.16 -18.37 6.10
CA HIS A 725 31.88 -19.60 6.84
C HIS A 725 30.38 -19.85 7.00
N TYR A 726 29.62 -18.80 7.29
CA TYR A 726 28.16 -18.87 7.36
C TYR A 726 27.55 -19.36 6.04
N THR A 727 27.89 -18.72 4.92
CA THR A 727 27.28 -19.03 3.60
C THR A 727 27.86 -20.26 2.92
N GLY A 728 29.04 -20.72 3.34
CA GLY A 728 29.75 -21.85 2.72
C GLY A 728 29.66 -23.15 3.53
N HIS A 729 29.47 -23.06 4.85
CA HIS A 729 29.53 -24.22 5.74
C HIS A 729 28.31 -24.36 6.65
N ILE A 730 27.82 -23.26 7.26
CA ILE A 730 26.67 -23.33 8.17
C ILE A 730 25.37 -23.54 7.37
N PHE A 731 25.07 -22.63 6.43
CA PHE A 731 23.87 -22.70 5.58
C PHE A 731 24.23 -22.52 4.09
N PRO A 732 24.79 -23.56 3.45
CA PRO A 732 25.34 -23.48 2.09
C PRO A 732 24.30 -23.23 1.00
N LYS A 733 23.00 -23.43 1.28
CA LYS A 733 21.93 -23.25 0.28
C LYS A 733 21.45 -21.80 0.15
N MET A 734 21.85 -20.92 1.06
CA MET A 734 21.48 -19.50 1.03
C MET A 734 22.09 -18.72 -0.15
N ALA A 735 23.34 -18.98 -0.52
CA ALA A 735 23.97 -18.31 -1.65
C ALA A 735 23.36 -18.73 -3.00
N PRO A 736 23.14 -20.03 -3.29
CA PRO A 736 22.37 -20.47 -4.45
C PRO A 736 20.95 -19.87 -4.52
N TYR A 737 20.27 -19.75 -3.39
CA TYR A 737 18.96 -19.09 -3.31
C TYR A 737 19.02 -17.63 -3.81
N GLN A 738 19.94 -16.83 -3.27
CA GLN A 738 20.09 -15.43 -3.66
C GLN A 738 20.46 -15.28 -5.15
N LEU A 739 21.30 -16.19 -5.67
CA LEU A 739 21.64 -16.20 -7.09
C LEU A 739 20.41 -16.47 -7.97
N ARG A 740 19.59 -17.46 -7.62
CA ARG A 740 18.33 -17.75 -8.33
C ARG A 740 17.40 -16.54 -8.34
N ILE A 741 17.17 -15.92 -7.17
CA ILE A 741 16.32 -14.73 -7.06
C ILE A 741 16.86 -13.58 -7.93
N ARG A 742 18.18 -13.39 -7.93
CA ARG A 742 18.82 -12.39 -8.79
C ARG A 742 18.58 -12.68 -10.27
N GLU A 743 18.75 -13.93 -10.68
CA GLU A 743 18.50 -14.38 -12.07
C GLU A 743 17.04 -14.13 -12.46
N ASP A 744 16.09 -14.52 -11.62
CA ASP A 744 14.65 -14.31 -11.85
C ASP A 744 14.30 -12.82 -12.03
N MET A 745 14.89 -11.94 -11.21
CA MET A 745 14.68 -10.49 -11.34
C MET A 745 15.24 -9.91 -12.64
N PHE A 746 16.38 -10.43 -13.14
CA PHE A 746 16.94 -9.97 -14.41
C PHE A 746 16.19 -10.53 -15.63
N GLU A 747 15.74 -11.77 -15.55
CA GLU A 747 15.08 -12.47 -16.66
C GLU A 747 13.61 -12.08 -16.78
N TYR A 748 12.87 -12.17 -15.67
CA TYR A 748 11.41 -11.98 -15.65
C TYR A 748 11.00 -10.63 -15.08
N GLY A 749 11.87 -9.96 -14.32
CA GLY A 749 11.49 -8.75 -13.59
C GLY A 749 10.51 -9.05 -12.46
N SER A 750 10.55 -10.24 -11.87
CA SER A 750 9.68 -10.68 -10.78
C SER A 750 10.34 -11.79 -9.96
N THR A 751 9.82 -12.04 -8.76
CA THR A 751 10.20 -13.14 -7.87
C THR A 751 8.95 -13.78 -7.30
N SER A 752 8.92 -15.09 -7.04
CA SER A 752 7.79 -15.76 -6.39
C SER A 752 8.22 -16.51 -5.12
N ASN A 753 7.33 -16.58 -4.14
CA ASN A 753 7.42 -17.62 -3.11
C ASN A 753 6.85 -18.95 -3.63
N LYS A 754 7.08 -20.03 -2.89
CA LYS A 754 6.60 -21.36 -3.27
C LYS A 754 5.08 -21.54 -3.16
N PHE A 755 4.37 -20.66 -2.46
CA PHE A 755 2.90 -20.63 -2.47
C PHE A 755 2.35 -20.11 -3.81
N GLY A 756 3.14 -19.34 -4.57
CA GLY A 756 2.76 -18.76 -5.86
C GLY A 756 2.63 -17.24 -5.85
N ARG A 757 2.76 -16.58 -4.69
CA ARG A 757 2.68 -15.11 -4.60
C ARG A 757 3.91 -14.47 -5.22
N ARG A 758 3.69 -13.50 -6.13
CA ARG A 758 4.75 -12.78 -6.83
C ARG A 758 5.02 -11.39 -6.25
N GLY A 759 6.28 -10.97 -6.36
CA GLY A 759 6.72 -9.59 -6.23
C GLY A 759 7.31 -9.11 -7.56
N HIS A 760 6.82 -7.98 -8.07
CA HIS A 760 7.18 -7.45 -9.38
C HIS A 760 8.22 -6.33 -9.28
N TYR A 761 9.23 -6.41 -10.14
CA TYR A 761 10.35 -5.49 -10.31
C TYR A 761 10.58 -5.19 -11.80
N PRO A 762 9.56 -4.68 -12.52
CA PRO A 762 9.61 -4.47 -13.97
C PRO A 762 10.70 -3.49 -14.40
N GLU A 763 11.19 -2.66 -13.48
CA GLU A 763 12.31 -1.76 -13.71
C GLU A 763 13.65 -2.48 -13.82
N VAL A 764 13.83 -3.68 -13.24
CA VAL A 764 15.14 -4.34 -13.19
C VAL A 764 15.67 -4.67 -14.59
N PRO A 765 14.90 -5.33 -15.48
CA PRO A 765 15.35 -5.57 -16.86
C PRO A 765 15.65 -4.27 -17.63
N ILE A 766 14.86 -3.21 -17.39
CA ILE A 766 15.04 -1.91 -18.03
C ILE A 766 16.32 -1.23 -17.55
N LEU A 767 16.55 -1.19 -16.24
CA LEU A 767 17.74 -0.60 -15.63
C LEU A 767 19.01 -1.33 -16.08
N ALA A 768 18.94 -2.66 -16.18
CA ALA A 768 20.00 -3.50 -16.72
C ALA A 768 20.33 -3.12 -18.17
N ALA A 769 19.32 -3.05 -19.05
CA ALA A 769 19.47 -2.66 -20.45
C ALA A 769 20.06 -1.24 -20.60
N LEU A 770 19.74 -0.34 -19.67
CA LEU A 770 20.25 1.03 -19.65
C LEU A 770 21.67 1.17 -19.07
N LYS A 771 22.27 0.09 -18.56
CA LYS A 771 23.54 0.09 -17.81
C LYS A 771 23.51 1.13 -16.68
N PHE A 772 22.43 1.12 -15.91
CA PHE A 772 22.20 2.06 -14.84
C PHE A 772 23.36 2.04 -13.82
N LYS A 773 23.80 3.22 -13.41
CA LYS A 773 24.93 3.39 -12.48
C LYS A 773 24.49 3.75 -11.04
N GLY A 774 23.19 3.77 -10.78
CA GLY A 774 22.66 3.95 -9.42
C GLY A 774 22.55 2.64 -8.67
N ASP A 775 21.81 2.63 -7.56
CA ASP A 775 21.71 1.49 -6.65
C ASP A 775 20.75 0.40 -7.18
N LEU A 776 21.11 -0.25 -8.29
CA LEU A 776 20.42 -1.44 -8.79
C LEU A 776 20.52 -2.60 -7.80
N GLU A 777 21.68 -2.74 -7.14
CA GLU A 777 21.90 -3.76 -6.12
C GLU A 777 20.95 -3.60 -4.92
N GLY A 778 20.58 -2.37 -4.56
CA GLY A 778 19.56 -2.11 -3.54
C GLY A 778 18.17 -2.58 -3.92
N VAL A 779 17.80 -2.56 -5.21
CA VAL A 779 16.54 -3.15 -5.68
C VAL A 779 16.62 -4.67 -5.62
N ILE A 780 17.73 -5.26 -6.08
CA ILE A 780 17.93 -6.71 -6.05
C ILE A 780 17.90 -7.26 -4.61
N ARG A 781 18.51 -6.56 -3.65
CA ARG A 781 18.46 -6.97 -2.23
C ARG A 781 17.05 -7.00 -1.66
N GLN A 782 16.13 -6.16 -2.15
CA GLN A 782 14.72 -6.22 -1.75
C GLN A 782 14.04 -7.51 -2.25
N GLY A 783 14.44 -7.97 -3.44
CA GLY A 783 13.98 -9.24 -4.00
C GLY A 783 14.34 -10.45 -3.15
N TYR A 784 15.52 -10.48 -2.50
CA TYR A 784 15.93 -11.61 -1.66
C TYR A 784 14.99 -11.87 -0.48
N ASN A 785 14.51 -10.81 0.19
CA ASN A 785 13.62 -10.96 1.33
C ASN A 785 12.17 -11.20 0.91
N ARG A 786 11.80 -10.81 -0.32
CA ARG A 786 10.40 -10.71 -0.72
C ARG A 786 9.66 -12.07 -0.66
N PRO A 787 10.17 -13.17 -1.24
CA PRO A 787 9.52 -14.48 -1.12
C PRO A 787 9.42 -14.98 0.33
N ILE A 788 10.42 -14.70 1.15
CA ILE A 788 10.47 -15.13 2.56
C ILE A 788 9.38 -14.43 3.36
N GLN A 789 9.35 -13.09 3.30
CA GLN A 789 8.37 -12.28 4.00
C GLN A 789 6.95 -12.58 3.51
N SER A 790 6.76 -12.68 2.20
CA SER A 790 5.42 -12.95 1.66
C SER A 790 4.94 -14.35 1.99
N GLY A 791 5.83 -15.36 1.98
CA GLY A 791 5.50 -16.72 2.38
C GLY A 791 5.17 -16.85 3.87
N ALA A 792 5.85 -16.09 4.74
CA ALA A 792 5.52 -16.06 6.16
C ALA A 792 4.12 -15.48 6.41
N HIS A 793 3.77 -14.39 5.71
CA HIS A 793 2.44 -13.80 5.80
C HIS A 793 1.35 -14.68 5.17
N ASP A 794 1.64 -15.37 4.05
CA ASP A 794 0.71 -16.32 3.44
C ASP A 794 0.38 -17.45 4.43
N LEU A 795 1.39 -17.96 5.12
CA LEU A 795 1.20 -18.95 6.17
C LEU A 795 0.35 -18.36 7.31
N HIS A 796 0.65 -17.14 7.79
CA HIS A 796 -0.09 -16.52 8.91
C HIS A 796 -1.56 -16.33 8.54
N SER A 797 -1.80 -15.91 7.29
CA SER A 797 -3.14 -15.75 6.73
C SER A 797 -3.92 -17.06 6.74
N LEU A 798 -3.29 -18.19 6.38
CA LEU A 798 -3.91 -19.51 6.48
C LEU A 798 -4.30 -19.86 7.93
N ALA A 799 -3.48 -19.50 8.91
CA ALA A 799 -3.80 -19.73 10.31
C ALA A 799 -4.98 -18.87 10.80
N HIS A 800 -5.04 -17.61 10.37
CA HIS A 800 -6.18 -16.74 10.62
C HIS A 800 -7.46 -17.31 9.98
N ILE A 801 -7.42 -17.65 8.69
CA ILE A 801 -8.55 -18.23 7.95
C ILE A 801 -9.03 -19.51 8.63
N ALA A 802 -8.10 -20.40 9.01
CA ALA A 802 -8.43 -21.64 9.70
C ALA A 802 -9.09 -21.35 11.06
N THR A 803 -8.57 -20.38 11.82
CA THR A 803 -9.15 -19.97 13.11
C THR A 803 -10.58 -19.48 12.95
N GLU A 804 -10.83 -18.63 11.96
CA GLU A 804 -12.17 -18.10 11.69
C GLU A 804 -13.13 -19.19 11.17
N ARG A 805 -12.64 -20.13 10.35
CA ARG A 805 -13.44 -21.22 9.80
C ARG A 805 -13.79 -22.27 10.85
N GLU A 806 -12.85 -22.64 11.70
CA GLU A 806 -12.96 -23.85 12.54
C GLU A 806 -13.31 -23.54 13.99
N LEU A 807 -12.96 -22.34 14.49
CA LEU A 807 -13.11 -21.99 15.92
C LEU A 807 -14.08 -20.83 16.18
N SER A 808 -14.71 -20.26 15.16
CA SER A 808 -15.60 -19.08 15.28
C SER A 808 -16.82 -19.24 16.19
N SER A 809 -17.12 -20.46 16.66
CA SER A 809 -18.17 -20.67 17.67
C SER A 809 -17.78 -20.15 19.07
N PHE A 810 -16.48 -19.95 19.35
CA PHE A 810 -16.02 -19.44 20.65
C PHE A 810 -14.66 -18.74 20.65
N VAL A 811 -13.95 -18.69 19.52
CA VAL A 811 -12.71 -17.92 19.35
C VAL A 811 -12.99 -16.82 18.33
N PHE A 812 -12.75 -15.57 18.71
CA PHE A 812 -13.16 -14.39 17.93
C PHE A 812 -11.96 -13.48 17.64
N PRO A 813 -11.20 -13.73 16.56
CA PRO A 813 -10.14 -12.82 16.12
C PRO A 813 -10.64 -11.39 15.91
N CYS A 814 -9.89 -10.39 16.36
CA CYS A 814 -10.27 -8.97 16.22
C CYS A 814 -9.10 -8.03 15.86
N LEU A 815 -7.84 -8.48 16.01
CA LEU A 815 -6.66 -7.70 15.70
C LEU A 815 -5.55 -8.59 15.16
N GLU A 816 -4.94 -8.16 14.05
CA GLU A 816 -3.69 -8.73 13.55
C GLU A 816 -2.54 -7.73 13.72
N MET A 817 -1.47 -8.13 14.42
CA MET A 817 -0.33 -7.26 14.71
C MET A 817 0.98 -7.96 14.39
N HIS A 818 1.53 -7.70 13.21
CA HIS A 818 2.67 -8.47 12.70
C HIS A 818 2.28 -9.91 12.44
N ASP A 819 2.99 -10.84 13.07
CA ASP A 819 2.78 -12.27 12.85
C ASP A 819 1.87 -12.84 13.96
N SER A 820 1.23 -11.94 14.74
CA SER A 820 0.34 -12.28 15.83
C SER A 820 -1.14 -12.01 15.53
N LEU A 821 -1.98 -12.94 15.98
CA LEU A 821 -3.43 -12.85 15.94
C LEU A 821 -4.00 -12.75 17.36
N MET A 822 -4.69 -11.64 17.63
CA MET A 822 -5.33 -11.37 18.91
C MET A 822 -6.86 -11.39 18.77
N GLY A 823 -7.53 -11.91 19.78
CA GLY A 823 -8.98 -11.96 19.82
C GLY A 823 -9.54 -12.32 21.18
N TYR A 824 -10.84 -12.62 21.20
CA TYR A 824 -11.58 -12.93 22.41
C TYR A 824 -11.97 -14.41 22.50
N TYR A 825 -12.18 -14.89 23.72
CA TYR A 825 -12.87 -16.15 24.02
C TYR A 825 -13.81 -15.97 25.22
N PRO A 826 -14.92 -16.74 25.36
CA PRO A 826 -15.80 -16.64 26.52
C PRO A 826 -15.08 -16.96 27.84
N GLU A 827 -15.38 -16.18 28.88
CA GLU A 827 -14.83 -16.40 30.22
C GLU A 827 -15.09 -17.86 30.69
N GLY A 828 -14.09 -18.45 31.35
CA GLY A 828 -14.13 -19.86 31.75
C GLY A 828 -13.72 -20.87 30.68
N ARG A 829 -13.50 -20.46 29.41
CA ARG A 829 -13.03 -21.34 28.32
C ARG A 829 -11.56 -21.13 27.92
N GLN A 830 -10.76 -20.54 28.81
CA GLN A 830 -9.35 -20.19 28.54
C GLN A 830 -8.52 -21.40 28.08
N GLU A 831 -8.54 -22.49 28.84
CA GLU A 831 -7.73 -23.68 28.53
C GLU A 831 -8.19 -24.37 27.24
N GLU A 832 -9.51 -24.35 26.99
CA GLU A 832 -10.07 -24.87 25.75
C GLU A 832 -9.66 -24.05 24.53
N ALA A 833 -9.74 -22.71 24.63
CA ALA A 833 -9.31 -21.81 23.56
C ALA A 833 -7.80 -21.95 23.29
N LYS A 834 -6.96 -21.94 24.33
CA LYS A 834 -5.51 -22.13 24.21
C LYS A 834 -5.19 -23.43 23.47
N ASN A 835 -5.74 -24.56 23.92
CA ASN A 835 -5.48 -25.85 23.30
C ASN A 835 -6.03 -25.96 21.87
N ALA A 836 -7.21 -25.40 21.60
CA ALA A 836 -7.79 -25.40 20.26
C ALA A 836 -6.91 -24.61 19.28
N ILE A 837 -6.43 -23.43 19.68
CA ILE A 837 -5.56 -22.59 18.86
C ILE A 837 -4.19 -23.27 18.65
N LEU A 838 -3.56 -23.77 19.72
CA LEU A 838 -2.26 -24.48 19.63
C LEU A 838 -2.33 -25.66 18.66
N ASN A 839 -3.37 -26.48 18.77
CA ASN A 839 -3.55 -27.64 17.90
C ASN A 839 -3.79 -27.21 16.46
N LEU A 840 -4.71 -26.26 16.24
CA LEU A 840 -5.05 -25.79 14.91
C LEU A 840 -3.84 -25.19 14.19
N TRP A 841 -3.17 -24.21 14.82
CA TRP A 841 -2.01 -23.53 14.22
C TRP A 841 -0.83 -24.47 14.01
N GLY A 842 -0.60 -25.41 14.93
CA GLY A 842 0.42 -26.44 14.77
C GLY A 842 0.16 -27.37 13.58
N ASP A 843 -1.12 -27.55 13.22
CA ASP A 843 -1.55 -28.39 12.10
C ASP A 843 -1.72 -27.62 10.78
N VAL A 844 -1.83 -26.28 10.79
CA VAL A 844 -1.99 -25.46 9.57
C VAL A 844 -0.84 -25.70 8.59
N ALA A 845 0.41 -25.45 9.01
CA ALA A 845 1.57 -25.70 8.17
C ALA A 845 1.66 -27.19 7.79
N ARG A 846 1.42 -28.08 8.76
CA ARG A 846 1.50 -29.53 8.58
C ARG A 846 0.57 -30.04 7.49
N ASN A 847 -0.64 -29.51 7.42
CA ASN A 847 -1.72 -29.98 6.55
C ASN A 847 -1.85 -29.17 5.26
N THR A 848 -1.13 -28.06 5.12
CA THR A 848 -1.13 -27.27 3.90
C THR A 848 -0.55 -28.08 2.73
N VAL A 849 -1.33 -28.17 1.65
CA VAL A 849 -0.95 -28.78 0.38
C VAL A 849 -0.97 -27.68 -0.68
N LEU A 850 0.17 -27.46 -1.32
CA LEU A 850 0.35 -26.45 -2.35
C LEU A 850 -0.21 -26.92 -3.70
N SER A 851 -0.32 -26.01 -4.66
CA SER A 851 -0.70 -26.34 -6.05
C SER A 851 0.22 -27.36 -6.72
N SER A 852 1.48 -27.43 -6.29
CA SER A 852 2.45 -28.45 -6.75
C SER A 852 2.15 -29.87 -6.25
N GLY A 853 1.21 -30.04 -5.32
CA GLY A 853 0.97 -31.28 -4.59
C GLY A 853 1.95 -31.51 -3.43
N GLU A 854 2.91 -30.59 -3.21
CA GLU A 854 3.79 -30.63 -2.05
C GLU A 854 3.00 -30.38 -0.77
N LYS A 855 3.19 -31.25 0.21
CA LYS A 855 2.69 -31.05 1.58
C LYS A 855 3.83 -30.52 2.43
N LEU A 856 3.68 -29.34 3.04
CA LEU A 856 4.76 -28.73 3.83
C LEU A 856 5.16 -29.64 5.01
N GLY A 857 4.18 -30.21 5.72
CA GLY A 857 4.42 -31.27 6.69
C GLY A 857 5.08 -30.85 8.01
N TRP A 858 5.36 -29.56 8.20
CA TRP A 858 6.00 -29.05 9.42
C TRP A 858 4.99 -28.77 10.53
N LYS A 859 5.39 -29.05 11.77
CA LYS A 859 4.72 -28.51 12.95
C LYS A 859 5.52 -27.31 13.43
N ILE A 860 5.06 -26.10 13.12
CA ILE A 860 5.73 -24.87 13.56
C ILE A 860 5.35 -24.59 15.02
N PRO A 861 6.32 -24.30 15.90
CA PRO A 861 6.02 -23.90 17.27
C PRO A 861 5.14 -22.65 17.32
N VAL A 862 4.06 -22.73 18.09
CA VAL A 862 3.07 -21.65 18.28
C VAL A 862 3.18 -21.19 19.73
N ASP A 863 3.31 -19.89 19.94
CA ASP A 863 3.11 -19.28 21.25
C ASP A 863 1.65 -18.81 21.36
N VAL A 864 0.95 -19.26 22.40
CA VAL A 864 -0.43 -18.84 22.68
C VAL A 864 -0.51 -18.34 24.10
N GLN A 865 -0.70 -17.03 24.20
CA GLN A 865 -0.83 -16.32 25.45
C GLN A 865 -2.30 -16.00 25.71
N THR A 866 -2.69 -15.98 26.98
CA THR A 866 -4.08 -15.70 27.39
C THR A 866 -4.10 -14.82 28.63
N GLY A 867 -5.13 -13.98 28.77
CA GLY A 867 -5.23 -13.05 29.89
C GLY A 867 -6.38 -12.07 29.76
N HIS A 868 -6.35 -10.99 30.55
CA HIS A 868 -7.38 -9.94 30.51
C HIS A 868 -6.95 -8.70 29.72
N SER A 869 -5.66 -8.37 29.70
CA SER A 869 -5.10 -7.20 29.03
C SER A 869 -3.98 -7.60 28.07
N PHE A 870 -3.95 -7.00 26.88
CA PHE A 870 -2.97 -7.34 25.84
C PHE A 870 -1.52 -7.03 26.26
N GLY A 871 -1.31 -5.95 27.03
CA GLY A 871 0.03 -5.59 27.55
C GLY A 871 0.52 -6.46 28.71
N GLU A 872 -0.33 -7.34 29.24
CA GLU A 872 -0.06 -8.19 30.42
C GLU A 872 -0.27 -9.67 30.12
N LEU A 873 -0.34 -10.05 28.84
CA LEU A 873 -0.46 -11.44 28.44
C LEU A 873 0.79 -12.21 28.90
N GLU A 874 0.56 -13.29 29.66
CA GLU A 874 1.63 -14.16 30.16
C GLU A 874 1.81 -15.37 29.24
N VAL A 875 3.06 -15.68 28.90
CA VAL A 875 3.45 -17.04 28.51
C VAL A 875 3.54 -17.84 29.79
N LYS A 876 2.53 -18.65 30.11
CA LYS A 876 2.77 -19.72 31.07
C LYS A 876 3.62 -20.76 30.36
N GLU A 877 4.90 -20.83 30.74
CA GLU A 877 5.79 -21.94 30.41
C GLU A 877 5.15 -23.23 30.94
N ASP A 878 4.45 -23.96 30.07
CA ASP A 878 4.11 -25.34 30.33
C ASP A 878 5.37 -26.15 30.01
N GLY A 879 5.94 -26.81 31.03
CA GLY A 879 7.23 -27.50 30.96
C GLY A 879 7.26 -28.83 30.20
#